data_AF-A0A8C8GTZ1-F1
#
_entry.id   AF-A0A8C8GTZ1-F1
#
_cell.length_a   1.000
_cell.length_b   1.000
_cell.length_c   1.000
_cell.angle_alpha   90.00
_cell.angle_beta   90.00
_cell.angle_gamma   90.00
#
_symmetry.space_group_name_H-M   'P 1'
#
loop_
_entity.id
_entity.type
_entity.pdbx_description
1 polymer ?
#
loop_
_entity_poly.entity_id
_entity_poly.type
_entity_poly.pdbx_seq_one_letter_code
_entity_poly.pdbx_strand_id
1 'polypeptide(L)'
;MSSALWSQEKPSGGFREDWRFYMVVKECTVEKPPQKTLRIPRGSLGQACQERNSLGRTLPPSKGKRSLRILDQTNVVLSLDERDVLELDEKLAELLFPITNCEERYALLCNKPRLERARDIDCGSKVRVQLRSGDEPLPGVVRFKGSLLPDRALSGVWFGVELLEEGRGQGFTEGSYQGRQLFRCEDECGVFVALDKLELWDDEEEELGELEVDHVILVEEEMDFHPLEINSRVLVQTREGPERGTIIFCDLLPGNESLGYYVGVDMDNPIGDWDGVIDGKLLCNFASLEHTRLVPICDVMPEYSMQDQRLQKHSFTPRGSSSDKSSSGQSKPKSKVGEDPAKSLTDTPPDFNETTPPTRAPPSASLSIDNKFHSLPFSLSRKTGPNGSLSHGPLSLSVQSVMGEQMQMPEPPSPSPPSPRPPSPLSSRGGGGVPGLEVGSLVEVKENPPLCGVIRWVGLPPGLPEPLAGLELEEECVGCTDGTFQGTRYFSCAPKKALFVKLKCCRPDSRFPSLHHSSNPIERCNSIAFGGYLSEVVHENTPPRTENDGLDIMVGKKKGIQGHYNSCYLDSTLFCLFSFSSVLDTVLLRPRSKTDVEYYRETQELLRTEIVNPLRIHGYVCATKVMKLRRILEKVEAASGFTSEEKDPEEFLNILFHHILRVDPLLKLRSAGQKVQDCYFYQIFMDKKDKVGVPTSQQLIEWSFINSDLKFAEVTCLYVWLAVCQWLGCSEAPSCLIIQMPRFGKDFKMFNKIFPSLELDITDLLEDTPRECRICGGLALYECRECYEDGDITAGKIKQFCEKCNTQVHLHPRRKAHRHGKLSVPKELQEGVWRQGSFPRQRMELFAVLCIETSHYVAFVKYGHQDSAWLFFDSMADRDGGQNGFNIPQVSPCPEVGAYLKMTPEELHALDPKSIQGQARRLLCDAYMCMYQSPTMSLYK
;
A
#
# COMPACT_ATOMS: atom_id res chain seq x y z
N MET A 1 21.25 -4.91 -59.52
CA MET A 1 20.11 -4.08 -59.04
C MET A 1 18.83 -4.83 -59.33
N SER A 2 17.90 -4.87 -58.38
CA SER A 2 16.60 -5.52 -58.50
C SER A 2 15.64 -4.84 -57.53
N SER A 3 14.60 -4.20 -58.04
CA SER A 3 13.76 -3.25 -57.29
C SER A 3 12.37 -3.13 -57.90
N ALA A 4 11.41 -2.67 -57.09
CA ALA A 4 10.01 -2.38 -57.44
C ALA A 4 9.14 -3.61 -57.78
N LEU A 5 8.48 -4.15 -56.74
CA LEU A 5 7.21 -4.87 -56.86
C LEU A 5 6.25 -4.34 -55.77
N TRP A 6 5.59 -3.22 -56.11
CA TRP A 6 4.57 -2.48 -55.37
C TRP A 6 3.55 -1.98 -56.42
N SER A 7 2.24 -1.96 -56.25
CA SER A 7 1.38 -2.61 -55.24
C SER A 7 0.00 -2.83 -55.87
N GLN A 8 -0.66 -3.96 -55.59
CA GLN A 8 -2.11 -4.12 -55.77
C GLN A 8 -2.68 -4.98 -54.64
N GLU A 9 -2.93 -4.34 -53.50
CA GLU A 9 -3.82 -4.92 -52.50
C GLU A 9 -5.25 -4.92 -53.06
N LYS A 10 -5.90 -6.08 -53.04
CA LYS A 10 -7.37 -6.13 -52.99
C LYS A 10 -7.77 -6.27 -51.53
N PRO A 11 -8.75 -5.51 -51.03
CA PRO A 11 -9.24 -5.70 -49.68
C PRO A 11 -9.80 -7.11 -49.54
N SER A 12 -9.21 -7.89 -48.62
CA SER A 12 -9.77 -9.18 -48.23
C SER A 12 -11.04 -8.93 -47.42
N GLY A 13 -12.15 -9.57 -47.79
CA GLY A 13 -13.43 -9.40 -47.07
C GLY A 13 -13.27 -9.74 -45.59
N GLY A 14 -13.72 -8.85 -44.71
CA GLY A 14 -13.50 -8.97 -43.27
C GLY A 14 -14.22 -10.18 -42.66
N PHE A 15 -13.52 -10.91 -41.79
CA PHE A 15 -14.15 -11.87 -40.87
C PHE A 15 -15.03 -11.10 -39.89
N ARG A 16 -16.34 -11.06 -40.16
CA ARG A 16 -17.35 -10.45 -39.29
C ARG A 16 -18.12 -11.47 -38.46
N GLU A 17 -17.47 -12.59 -38.15
CA GLU A 17 -17.99 -13.69 -37.35
C GLU A 17 -17.50 -13.57 -35.90
N ASP A 18 -18.41 -13.79 -34.94
CA ASP A 18 -18.17 -13.82 -33.49
C ASP A 18 -17.72 -12.53 -32.78
N TRP A 19 -18.36 -11.39 -33.13
CA TRP A 19 -18.59 -10.28 -32.19
C TRP A 19 -19.67 -10.67 -31.16
N ARG A 20 -19.38 -11.70 -30.35
CA ARG A 20 -20.22 -12.15 -29.23
C ARG A 20 -19.40 -12.20 -27.96
N PHE A 21 -19.89 -11.50 -26.94
CA PHE A 21 -19.22 -11.35 -25.66
C PHE A 21 -19.98 -12.11 -24.58
N TYR A 22 -19.24 -12.61 -23.60
CA TYR A 22 -19.76 -13.41 -22.51
C TYR A 22 -19.09 -13.00 -21.20
N MET A 23 -19.84 -12.99 -20.10
CA MET A 23 -19.26 -12.92 -18.76
C MET A 23 -19.25 -14.29 -18.11
N VAL A 24 -18.14 -14.65 -17.46
CA VAL A 24 -18.01 -15.84 -16.60
C VAL A 24 -18.79 -15.58 -15.30
N VAL A 25 -19.94 -16.24 -15.13
CA VAL A 25 -20.83 -15.99 -13.98
C VAL A 25 -20.47 -16.80 -12.73
N LYS A 26 -19.48 -17.69 -12.84
CA LYS A 26 -19.00 -18.54 -11.76
C LYS A 26 -17.50 -18.82 -11.95
N GLU A 27 -16.74 -18.74 -10.86
CA GLU A 27 -15.32 -19.05 -10.89
C GLU A 27 -15.04 -20.44 -11.49
N CYS A 28 -14.08 -20.50 -12.41
CA CYS A 28 -13.70 -21.71 -13.15
C CYS A 28 -12.19 -21.98 -13.02
N THR A 29 -11.82 -23.19 -12.59
CA THR A 29 -10.43 -23.68 -12.61
C THR A 29 -10.22 -24.66 -13.78
N VAL A 30 -9.27 -24.39 -14.66
CA VAL A 30 -8.98 -25.26 -15.83
C VAL A 30 -7.53 -25.71 -15.84
N GLU A 31 -7.32 -27.03 -15.92
CA GLU A 31 -6.00 -27.64 -16.08
C GLU A 31 -5.61 -27.71 -17.56
N LYS A 32 -4.40 -27.23 -17.90
CA LYS A 32 -3.81 -27.38 -19.24
C LYS A 32 -2.48 -28.12 -19.16
N PRO A 33 -2.37 -29.34 -19.71
CA PRO A 33 -1.07 -29.96 -19.94
C PRO A 33 -0.29 -29.14 -20.99
N PRO A 34 0.97 -28.70 -20.75
CA PRO A 34 1.85 -28.98 -19.62
C PRO A 34 2.12 -27.74 -18.71
N GLN A 35 1.18 -26.80 -18.56
CA GLN A 35 1.35 -25.54 -17.83
C GLN A 35 0.14 -25.16 -16.97
N LYS A 36 0.35 -25.11 -15.65
CA LYS A 36 -0.45 -24.46 -14.56
C LYS A 36 -1.99 -24.58 -14.62
N THR A 37 -2.60 -24.92 -13.48
CA THR A 37 -4.04 -24.70 -13.26
C THR A 37 -4.36 -23.22 -13.38
N LEU A 38 -5.20 -22.85 -14.35
CA LEU A 38 -5.64 -21.48 -14.60
C LEU A 38 -6.95 -21.23 -13.85
N ARG A 39 -6.96 -20.24 -12.95
CA ARG A 39 -8.14 -19.76 -12.23
C ARG A 39 -8.72 -18.55 -12.99
N ILE A 40 -9.99 -18.65 -13.38
CA ILE A 40 -10.75 -17.57 -14.02
C ILE A 40 -11.80 -17.10 -13.02
N PRO A 41 -11.71 -15.85 -12.51
CA PRO A 41 -12.66 -15.35 -11.52
C PRO A 41 -14.06 -15.17 -12.12
N ARG A 42 -15.06 -15.13 -11.22
CA ARG A 42 -16.38 -14.59 -11.56
C ARG A 42 -16.20 -13.16 -12.05
N GLY A 43 -16.95 -12.78 -13.09
CA GLY A 43 -16.85 -11.46 -13.71
C GLY A 43 -15.88 -11.33 -14.88
N SER A 44 -15.04 -12.34 -15.17
CA SER A 44 -14.17 -12.28 -16.35
C SER A 44 -14.97 -12.18 -17.65
N LEU A 45 -14.55 -11.29 -18.54
CA LEU A 45 -15.12 -11.12 -19.87
C LEU A 45 -14.39 -12.00 -20.88
N GLY A 46 -15.15 -12.62 -21.78
CA GLY A 46 -14.63 -13.45 -22.86
C GLY A 46 -15.33 -13.16 -24.19
N GLN A 47 -14.55 -13.14 -25.27
CA GLN A 47 -15.06 -13.10 -26.65
C GLN A 47 -15.20 -14.54 -27.18
N ALA A 48 -16.31 -14.84 -27.86
CA ALA A 48 -16.46 -16.10 -28.58
C ALA A 48 -15.30 -16.30 -29.57
N CYS A 49 -14.72 -17.50 -29.59
CA CYS A 49 -13.74 -17.84 -30.61
C CYS A 49 -13.84 -19.31 -31.02
N GLN A 50 -13.71 -19.54 -32.31
CA GLN A 50 -13.82 -20.86 -32.90
C GLN A 50 -12.62 -21.74 -32.51
N GLU A 51 -12.88 -22.87 -31.84
CA GLU A 51 -11.85 -23.82 -31.41
C GLU A 51 -11.03 -24.30 -32.62
N ARG A 52 -9.70 -24.26 -32.51
CA ARG A 52 -8.75 -24.75 -33.52
C ARG A 52 -7.73 -25.68 -32.90
N ASN A 53 -7.42 -26.77 -33.59
CA ASN A 53 -6.38 -27.71 -33.14
C ASN A 53 -4.97 -27.17 -33.43
N SER A 54 -3.95 -27.90 -32.98
CA SER A 54 -2.52 -27.58 -33.18
C SER A 54 -2.05 -27.55 -34.64
N LEU A 55 -2.90 -27.93 -35.60
CA LEU A 55 -2.66 -27.83 -37.04
C LEU A 55 -3.55 -26.76 -37.70
N GLY A 56 -4.11 -25.84 -36.89
CA GLY A 56 -4.93 -24.71 -37.35
C GLY A 56 -6.33 -25.07 -37.85
N ARG A 57 -6.73 -26.35 -37.81
CA ARG A 57 -8.04 -26.79 -38.29
C ARG A 57 -9.12 -26.54 -37.25
N THR A 58 -10.27 -26.06 -37.69
CA THR A 58 -11.45 -25.85 -36.87
C THR A 58 -11.99 -27.17 -36.32
N LEU A 59 -12.39 -27.18 -35.04
CA LEU A 59 -13.07 -28.30 -34.41
C LEU A 59 -14.60 -28.10 -34.45
N PRO A 60 -15.40 -29.18 -34.54
CA PRO A 60 -16.84 -29.07 -34.42
C PRO A 60 -17.22 -28.69 -32.97
N PRO A 61 -18.19 -27.77 -32.76
CA PRO A 61 -18.52 -27.29 -31.43
C PRO A 61 -19.04 -28.41 -30.52
N SER A 62 -18.43 -28.54 -29.35
CA SER A 62 -18.85 -29.47 -28.30
C SER A 62 -20.18 -29.02 -27.70
N LYS A 63 -21.21 -29.87 -27.79
CA LYS A 63 -22.56 -29.57 -27.26
C LYS A 63 -22.49 -29.23 -25.77
N GLY A 64 -23.09 -28.11 -25.37
CA GLY A 64 -23.10 -27.67 -23.98
C GLY A 64 -21.93 -26.78 -23.56
N LYS A 65 -20.97 -26.46 -24.45
CA LYS A 65 -19.81 -25.62 -24.14
C LYS A 65 -19.65 -24.41 -25.08
N ARG A 66 -18.96 -23.38 -24.60
CA ARG A 66 -18.53 -22.17 -25.33
C ARG A 66 -17.01 -22.04 -25.25
N SER A 67 -16.36 -21.99 -26.41
CA SER A 67 -14.95 -21.65 -26.54
C SER A 67 -14.81 -20.12 -26.51
N LEU A 68 -14.22 -19.60 -25.43
CA LEU A 68 -14.03 -18.19 -25.17
C LEU A 68 -12.54 -17.84 -25.13
N ARG A 69 -12.16 -16.74 -25.77
CA ARG A 69 -10.92 -16.00 -25.50
C ARG A 69 -11.22 -15.05 -24.34
N ILE A 70 -10.64 -15.29 -23.17
CA ILE A 70 -10.73 -14.38 -22.03
C ILE A 70 -10.01 -13.07 -22.40
N LEU A 71 -10.67 -11.94 -22.17
CA LEU A 71 -10.16 -10.61 -22.53
C LEU A 71 -9.31 -10.02 -21.40
N ASP A 72 -9.61 -10.36 -20.15
CA ASP A 72 -8.84 -9.97 -18.96
C ASP A 72 -7.48 -10.70 -18.84
N GLN A 73 -7.25 -11.77 -19.61
CA GLN A 73 -6.03 -12.59 -19.54
C GLN A 73 -5.47 -12.89 -20.94
N THR A 74 -4.31 -12.32 -21.27
CA THR A 74 -3.73 -12.45 -22.61
C THR A 74 -3.47 -13.90 -23.00
N ASN A 75 -3.85 -14.27 -24.23
CA ASN A 75 -3.68 -15.60 -24.83
C ASN A 75 -4.46 -16.75 -24.17
N VAL A 76 -5.37 -16.47 -23.22
CA VAL A 76 -6.18 -17.50 -22.56
C VAL A 76 -7.44 -17.81 -23.37
N VAL A 77 -7.44 -18.97 -24.05
CA VAL A 77 -8.63 -19.56 -24.69
C VAL A 77 -9.07 -20.81 -23.92
N LEU A 78 -10.36 -20.91 -23.58
CA LEU A 78 -10.95 -21.95 -22.73
C LEU A 78 -12.36 -22.34 -23.18
N SER A 79 -12.73 -23.62 -23.03
CA SER A 79 -14.06 -24.14 -23.37
C SER A 79 -14.89 -24.42 -22.11
N LEU A 80 -15.61 -23.39 -21.66
CA LEU A 80 -16.46 -23.40 -20.47
C LEU A 80 -17.85 -23.96 -20.78
N ASP A 81 -18.59 -24.45 -19.80
CA ASP A 81 -19.97 -24.92 -19.99
C ASP A 81 -20.96 -23.76 -20.13
N GLU A 82 -21.99 -23.92 -20.96
CA GLU A 82 -23.04 -22.93 -21.29
C GLU A 82 -23.84 -22.40 -20.08
N ARG A 83 -23.59 -22.94 -18.87
CA ARG A 83 -24.25 -22.55 -17.61
C ARG A 83 -23.39 -21.64 -16.74
N ASP A 84 -22.07 -21.69 -16.92
CA ASP A 84 -21.11 -20.92 -16.14
C ASP A 84 -20.71 -19.61 -16.86
N VAL A 85 -21.38 -19.30 -17.99
CA VAL A 85 -21.21 -18.07 -18.80
C VAL A 85 -22.57 -17.47 -19.19
N LEU A 86 -22.68 -16.13 -19.20
CA LEU A 86 -23.84 -15.39 -19.69
C LEU A 86 -23.46 -14.60 -20.95
N GLU A 87 -24.29 -14.62 -21.99
CA GLU A 87 -24.10 -13.82 -23.22
C GLU A 87 -24.45 -12.35 -22.97
N LEU A 88 -23.61 -11.43 -23.42
CA LEU A 88 -23.78 -9.98 -23.31
C LEU A 88 -24.05 -9.35 -24.67
N ASP A 89 -24.86 -8.29 -24.70
CA ASP A 89 -24.92 -7.41 -25.87
C ASP A 89 -23.64 -6.57 -26.01
N GLU A 90 -23.35 -6.12 -27.23
CA GLU A 90 -22.12 -5.40 -27.58
C GLU A 90 -21.91 -4.12 -26.75
N LYS A 91 -22.97 -3.32 -26.55
CA LYS A 91 -22.90 -2.08 -25.76
C LYS A 91 -22.68 -2.36 -24.28
N LEU A 92 -23.30 -3.40 -23.75
CA LEU A 92 -23.12 -3.82 -22.37
C LEU A 92 -21.70 -4.35 -22.13
N ALA A 93 -21.13 -5.09 -23.08
CA ALA A 93 -19.73 -5.50 -23.04
C ALA A 93 -18.79 -4.29 -23.10
N GLU A 94 -19.07 -3.28 -23.94
CA GLU A 94 -18.30 -2.04 -24.00
C GLU A 94 -18.37 -1.21 -22.71
N LEU A 95 -19.52 -1.15 -22.02
CA LEU A 95 -19.67 -0.46 -20.73
C LEU A 95 -18.99 -1.19 -19.57
N LEU A 96 -18.99 -2.53 -19.57
CA LEU A 96 -18.41 -3.35 -18.49
C LEU A 96 -16.91 -3.62 -18.65
N PHE A 97 -16.34 -3.50 -19.86
CA PHE A 97 -14.93 -3.81 -20.12
C PHE A 97 -13.91 -2.89 -19.42
N PRO A 98 -14.15 -1.58 -19.24
CA PRO A 98 -13.27 -0.71 -18.45
C PRO A 98 -13.17 -1.05 -16.96
N ILE A 99 -14.18 -1.72 -16.40
CA ILE A 99 -14.24 -2.06 -14.96
C ILE A 99 -13.20 -3.14 -14.67
N THR A 100 -12.17 -2.82 -13.89
CA THR A 100 -11.02 -3.73 -13.65
C THR A 100 -11.30 -4.81 -12.61
N ASN A 101 -12.04 -4.48 -11.54
CA ASN A 101 -12.46 -5.47 -10.55
C ASN A 101 -13.58 -6.35 -11.14
N CYS A 102 -13.29 -7.64 -11.32
CA CYS A 102 -14.23 -8.59 -11.90
C CYS A 102 -15.48 -8.79 -11.01
N GLU A 103 -15.36 -8.72 -9.68
CA GLU A 103 -16.50 -8.94 -8.79
C GLU A 103 -17.44 -7.72 -8.74
N GLU A 104 -16.91 -6.49 -8.75
CA GLU A 104 -17.71 -5.27 -8.98
C GLU A 104 -18.40 -5.29 -10.35
N ARG A 105 -17.68 -5.71 -11.40
CA ARG A 105 -18.22 -5.86 -12.76
C ARG A 105 -19.37 -6.90 -12.81
N TYR A 106 -19.28 -7.96 -12.02
CA TYR A 106 -20.35 -8.96 -11.90
C TYR A 106 -21.54 -8.45 -11.06
N ALA A 107 -21.29 -7.78 -9.94
CA ALA A 107 -22.34 -7.18 -9.11
C ALA A 107 -23.17 -6.16 -9.91
N LEU A 108 -22.49 -5.32 -10.72
CA LEU A 108 -23.16 -4.40 -11.65
C LEU A 108 -23.97 -5.14 -12.71
N LEU A 109 -23.49 -6.28 -13.24
CA LEU A 109 -24.28 -7.13 -14.16
C LEU A 109 -25.55 -7.71 -13.51
N CYS A 110 -25.53 -7.97 -12.20
CA CYS A 110 -26.71 -8.39 -11.46
C CYS A 110 -27.70 -7.23 -11.20
N ASN A 111 -27.22 -6.01 -10.98
CA ASN A 111 -28.06 -4.82 -10.77
C ASN A 111 -28.62 -4.27 -12.10
N LYS A 112 -29.67 -4.92 -12.61
CA LYS A 112 -30.35 -4.52 -13.85
C LYS A 112 -30.87 -3.08 -13.83
N PRO A 113 -31.55 -2.57 -12.78
CA PRO A 113 -32.03 -1.18 -12.77
C PRO A 113 -30.89 -0.15 -12.91
N ARG A 114 -29.75 -0.37 -12.23
CA ARG A 114 -28.57 0.49 -12.41
C ARG A 114 -27.99 0.37 -13.83
N LEU A 115 -27.96 -0.83 -14.42
CA LEU A 115 -27.52 -1.03 -15.80
C LEU A 115 -28.47 -0.51 -16.88
N GLU A 116 -29.75 -0.34 -16.57
CA GLU A 116 -30.72 0.30 -17.47
C GLU A 116 -30.52 1.82 -17.40
N ARG A 117 -30.55 2.45 -16.22
CA ARG A 117 -30.20 3.88 -16.05
C ARG A 117 -28.82 4.24 -16.63
N ALA A 118 -27.84 3.35 -16.48
CA ALA A 118 -26.49 3.53 -17.02
C ALA A 118 -26.40 3.71 -18.56
N ARG A 119 -27.39 3.20 -19.32
CA ARG A 119 -27.39 3.32 -20.79
C ARG A 119 -27.66 4.77 -21.22
N ASP A 120 -28.44 5.48 -20.42
CA ASP A 120 -28.97 6.81 -20.69
C ASP A 120 -28.05 7.94 -20.18
N ILE A 121 -26.98 7.61 -19.44
CA ILE A 121 -25.89 8.54 -19.09
C ILE A 121 -25.17 8.97 -20.39
N ASP A 122 -25.43 10.18 -20.91
CA ASP A 122 -24.80 10.75 -22.10
C ASP A 122 -24.10 12.09 -21.78
N CYS A 123 -23.36 12.65 -22.75
CA CYS A 123 -22.70 13.94 -22.56
C CYS A 123 -23.73 15.05 -22.27
N GLY A 124 -23.64 15.64 -21.07
CA GLY A 124 -24.61 16.60 -20.54
C GLY A 124 -25.34 16.09 -19.29
N SER A 125 -25.39 14.78 -19.03
CA SER A 125 -26.01 14.21 -17.84
C SER A 125 -25.31 14.67 -16.55
N LYS A 126 -26.12 15.04 -15.54
CA LYS A 126 -25.69 15.12 -14.15
C LYS A 126 -25.41 13.71 -13.62
N VAL A 127 -24.33 13.57 -12.86
CA VAL A 127 -23.90 12.30 -12.26
C VAL A 127 -23.30 12.55 -10.88
N ARG A 128 -23.42 11.56 -10.00
CA ARG A 128 -22.58 11.42 -8.81
C ARG A 128 -21.39 10.52 -9.13
N VAL A 129 -20.20 10.88 -8.63
CA VAL A 129 -18.91 10.30 -9.03
C VAL A 129 -18.15 9.78 -7.81
N GLN A 130 -17.94 8.47 -7.74
CA GLN A 130 -17.22 7.83 -6.65
C GLN A 130 -15.70 7.82 -6.92
N LEU A 131 -14.94 8.80 -6.41
CA LEU A 131 -13.49 8.85 -6.62
C LEU A 131 -12.69 7.89 -5.73
N ARG A 132 -13.17 7.61 -4.51
CA ARG A 132 -12.53 6.73 -3.51
C ARG A 132 -13.61 5.94 -2.78
N SER A 133 -13.36 4.68 -2.46
CA SER A 133 -14.34 3.84 -1.73
C SER A 133 -14.46 4.30 -0.28
N GLY A 134 -15.67 4.67 0.16
CA GLY A 134 -15.94 5.14 1.53
C GLY A 134 -15.90 6.67 1.71
N ASP A 135 -15.67 7.43 0.64
CA ASP A 135 -15.96 8.87 0.60
C ASP A 135 -17.40 9.10 0.09
N GLU A 136 -17.95 10.30 0.28
CA GLU A 136 -19.21 10.70 -0.34
C GLU A 136 -19.10 10.82 -1.88
N PRO A 137 -20.14 10.42 -2.66
CA PRO A 137 -20.16 10.59 -4.11
C PRO A 137 -20.17 12.07 -4.54
N LEU A 138 -19.20 12.50 -5.35
CA LEU A 138 -19.04 13.91 -5.71
C LEU A 138 -19.94 14.34 -6.89
N PRO A 139 -20.48 15.57 -6.89
CA PRO A 139 -21.31 16.07 -7.99
C PRO A 139 -20.48 16.30 -9.26
N GLY A 140 -21.02 15.95 -10.43
CA GLY A 140 -20.36 16.13 -11.72
C GLY A 140 -21.28 16.13 -12.94
N VAL A 141 -20.74 16.53 -14.09
CA VAL A 141 -21.43 16.51 -15.39
C VAL A 141 -20.58 15.80 -16.44
N VAL A 142 -21.17 14.83 -17.12
CA VAL A 142 -20.49 14.07 -18.18
C VAL A 142 -20.18 14.99 -19.36
N ARG A 143 -18.90 15.10 -19.73
CA ARG A 143 -18.41 15.90 -20.87
C ARG A 143 -17.91 15.06 -22.04
N PHE A 144 -17.58 13.79 -21.79
CA PHE A 144 -17.15 12.83 -22.80
C PHE A 144 -17.72 11.44 -22.48
N LYS A 145 -18.15 10.70 -23.50
CA LYS A 145 -18.54 9.29 -23.43
C LYS A 145 -17.95 8.58 -24.65
N GLY A 146 -17.13 7.55 -24.44
CA GLY A 146 -16.55 6.77 -25.53
C GLY A 146 -15.16 6.20 -25.21
N SER A 147 -14.47 5.74 -26.25
CA SER A 147 -13.19 5.06 -26.09
C SER A 147 -11.99 6.02 -25.98
N LEU A 148 -11.15 5.75 -24.97
CA LEU A 148 -9.85 6.39 -24.81
C LEU A 148 -8.75 5.73 -25.68
N LEU A 149 -8.98 4.50 -26.18
CA LEU A 149 -8.00 3.69 -26.91
C LEU A 149 -8.64 3.08 -28.17
N PRO A 150 -8.60 3.79 -29.32
CA PRO A 150 -9.36 3.40 -30.52
C PRO A 150 -8.82 2.20 -31.30
N ASP A 151 -7.69 1.62 -30.88
CA ASP A 151 -6.94 0.57 -31.62
C ASP A 151 -6.93 -0.79 -30.88
N ARG A 152 -7.99 -1.07 -30.10
CA ARG A 152 -8.20 -2.36 -29.39
C ARG A 152 -9.40 -3.13 -29.97
N ALA A 153 -9.32 -4.46 -29.95
CA ALA A 153 -10.32 -5.37 -30.52
C ALA A 153 -11.68 -5.40 -29.76
N LEU A 154 -11.72 -4.88 -28.53
CA LEU A 154 -12.91 -4.39 -27.85
C LEU A 154 -12.56 -3.01 -27.29
N SER A 155 -13.46 -2.05 -27.46
CA SER A 155 -13.20 -0.63 -27.32
C SER A 155 -14.08 -0.02 -26.22
N GLY A 156 -13.75 -0.32 -24.96
CA GLY A 156 -14.58 0.02 -23.79
C GLY A 156 -14.91 1.51 -23.64
N VAL A 157 -16.11 1.80 -23.15
CA VAL A 157 -16.68 3.15 -23.00
C VAL A 157 -16.29 3.75 -21.65
N TRP A 158 -15.46 4.77 -21.69
CA TRP A 158 -15.11 5.61 -20.56
C TRP A 158 -15.95 6.88 -20.55
N PHE A 159 -16.17 7.40 -19.34
CA PHE A 159 -16.85 8.66 -19.11
C PHE A 159 -15.84 9.70 -18.64
N GLY A 160 -15.67 10.77 -19.41
CA GLY A 160 -14.95 11.96 -18.99
C GLY A 160 -15.93 12.91 -18.33
N VAL A 161 -15.71 13.23 -17.05
CA VAL A 161 -16.64 14.01 -16.22
C VAL A 161 -15.93 15.25 -15.70
N GLU A 162 -16.63 16.39 -15.75
CA GLU A 162 -16.24 17.62 -15.07
C GLU A 162 -16.93 17.64 -13.70
N LEU A 163 -16.14 17.66 -12.63
CA LEU A 163 -16.62 17.74 -11.26
C LEU A 163 -17.12 19.17 -10.96
N LEU A 164 -18.26 19.24 -10.28
CA LEU A 164 -18.89 20.49 -9.85
C LEU A 164 -18.60 20.77 -8.37
N GLU A 165 -18.88 22.00 -7.95
CA GLU A 165 -19.01 22.39 -6.53
C GLU A 165 -17.92 21.81 -5.62
N GLU A 166 -18.27 20.93 -4.68
CA GLU A 166 -17.32 20.34 -3.71
C GLU A 166 -16.27 19.41 -4.34
N GLY A 167 -16.52 18.91 -5.55
CA GLY A 167 -15.59 18.11 -6.33
C GLY A 167 -14.57 18.92 -7.15
N ARG A 168 -14.71 20.25 -7.24
CA ARG A 168 -13.73 21.10 -7.94
C ARG A 168 -12.35 21.02 -7.28
N GLY A 169 -11.30 20.79 -8.08
CA GLY A 169 -9.95 20.56 -7.57
C GLY A 169 -9.70 19.15 -7.01
N GLN A 170 -10.65 18.22 -7.14
CA GLN A 170 -10.46 16.79 -6.78
C GLN A 170 -10.21 15.88 -8.01
N GLY A 171 -10.25 16.44 -9.21
CA GLY A 171 -9.94 15.77 -10.46
C GLY A 171 -8.44 15.73 -10.79
N PHE A 172 -8.11 15.11 -11.93
CA PHE A 172 -6.73 14.81 -12.33
C PHE A 172 -6.43 15.08 -13.81
N THR A 173 -7.34 15.73 -14.55
CA THR A 173 -7.13 16.19 -15.92
C THR A 173 -7.91 17.46 -16.22
N GLU A 174 -7.44 18.25 -17.19
CA GLU A 174 -8.15 19.37 -17.85
C GLU A 174 -9.21 18.88 -18.88
N GLY A 175 -9.36 17.56 -19.05
CA GLY A 175 -10.13 16.92 -20.11
C GLY A 175 -9.28 16.43 -21.29
N SER A 176 -7.96 16.33 -21.10
CA SER A 176 -6.99 15.76 -22.06
C SER A 176 -6.57 14.34 -21.65
N TYR A 177 -6.35 13.47 -22.65
CA TYR A 177 -5.88 12.09 -22.47
C TYR A 177 -4.87 11.73 -23.57
N GLN A 178 -3.69 11.23 -23.20
CA GLN A 178 -2.58 10.89 -24.12
C GLN A 178 -2.27 12.00 -25.15
N GLY A 179 -2.30 13.27 -24.72
CA GLY A 179 -2.04 14.43 -25.57
C GLY A 179 -3.18 14.83 -26.52
N ARG A 180 -4.32 14.15 -26.48
CA ARG A 180 -5.55 14.49 -27.20
C ARG A 180 -6.55 15.14 -26.25
N GLN A 181 -7.01 16.35 -26.59
CA GLN A 181 -8.17 16.93 -25.90
C GLN A 181 -9.44 16.14 -26.24
N LEU A 182 -10.20 15.74 -25.22
CA LEU A 182 -11.49 15.05 -25.37
C LEU A 182 -12.64 15.91 -24.86
N PHE A 183 -12.44 16.64 -23.77
CA PHE A 183 -13.29 17.73 -23.31
C PHE A 183 -12.45 18.87 -22.72
N ARG A 184 -13.08 19.93 -22.19
CA ARG A 184 -12.42 20.99 -21.42
C ARG A 184 -13.18 21.24 -20.13
N CYS A 185 -12.43 21.55 -19.08
CA CYS A 185 -12.90 21.95 -17.76
C CYS A 185 -11.82 22.86 -17.13
N GLU A 186 -12.03 23.30 -15.89
CA GLU A 186 -10.99 23.98 -15.09
C GLU A 186 -9.89 23.01 -14.64
N ASP A 187 -8.71 23.54 -14.29
CA ASP A 187 -7.57 22.75 -13.80
C ASP A 187 -7.98 21.89 -12.59
N GLU A 188 -7.52 20.63 -12.56
CA GLU A 188 -7.85 19.64 -11.53
C GLU A 188 -9.37 19.44 -11.30
N CYS A 189 -10.23 19.73 -12.29
CA CYS A 189 -11.69 19.48 -12.21
C CYS A 189 -12.19 18.33 -13.10
N GLY A 190 -11.39 17.81 -14.03
CA GLY A 190 -11.77 16.69 -14.90
C GLY A 190 -11.30 15.33 -14.39
N VAL A 191 -12.10 14.30 -14.62
CA VAL A 191 -11.75 12.88 -14.39
C VAL A 191 -12.15 12.01 -15.57
N PHE A 192 -11.51 10.84 -15.73
CA PHE A 192 -11.98 9.76 -16.60
C PHE A 192 -12.27 8.52 -15.75
N VAL A 193 -13.50 8.01 -15.82
CA VAL A 193 -13.98 6.90 -14.98
C VAL A 193 -14.74 5.85 -15.80
N ALA A 194 -14.82 4.65 -15.22
CA ALA A 194 -15.67 3.56 -15.69
C ALA A 194 -17.04 3.60 -14.98
N LEU A 195 -18.00 2.80 -15.48
CA LEU A 195 -19.41 2.90 -15.09
C LEU A 195 -19.69 2.54 -13.61
N ASP A 196 -18.88 1.68 -13.02
CA ASP A 196 -18.93 1.31 -11.60
C ASP A 196 -18.76 2.50 -10.64
N LYS A 197 -18.08 3.57 -11.08
CA LYS A 197 -17.85 4.79 -10.31
C LYS A 197 -18.84 5.93 -10.65
N LEU A 198 -19.89 5.64 -11.44
CA LEU A 198 -20.94 6.60 -11.80
C LEU A 198 -22.33 6.14 -11.40
N GLU A 199 -23.13 7.12 -10.96
CA GLU A 199 -24.57 7.02 -10.74
C GLU A 199 -25.24 8.25 -11.34
N LEU A 200 -26.42 8.08 -11.94
CA LEU A 200 -27.16 9.17 -12.59
C LEU A 200 -27.87 9.98 -11.50
N TRP A 201 -27.77 11.31 -11.55
CA TRP A 201 -28.38 12.21 -10.57
C TRP A 201 -29.59 12.89 -11.20
N ASP A 202 -30.77 12.51 -10.72
CA ASP A 202 -32.07 13.05 -11.12
C ASP A 202 -32.45 14.21 -10.17
N ASP A 203 -32.99 15.31 -10.73
CA ASP A 203 -33.26 16.55 -9.98
C ASP A 203 -34.58 16.52 -9.19
N GLU A 204 -35.39 15.46 -9.33
CA GLU A 204 -36.75 15.39 -8.75
C GLU A 204 -36.80 15.04 -7.25
N GLU A 205 -35.67 14.61 -6.65
CA GLU A 205 -35.60 14.25 -5.23
C GLU A 205 -35.57 15.46 -4.28
N GLU A 206 -35.06 16.63 -4.73
CA GLU A 206 -34.91 17.81 -3.86
C GLU A 206 -36.22 18.60 -3.65
N GLU A 207 -37.13 18.66 -4.63
CA GLU A 207 -38.40 19.41 -4.51
C GLU A 207 -39.41 18.78 -3.52
N LEU A 208 -39.20 17.52 -3.10
CA LEU A 208 -40.04 16.82 -2.13
C LEU A 208 -39.59 16.97 -0.66
N GLY A 209 -38.41 17.56 -0.40
CA GLY A 209 -37.79 17.56 0.93
C GLY A 209 -38.28 18.62 1.92
N GLU A 210 -38.88 19.74 1.48
CA GLU A 210 -39.17 20.88 2.36
C GLU A 210 -40.56 20.87 3.04
N LEU A 211 -41.46 19.93 2.71
CA LEU A 211 -42.86 19.98 3.14
C LEU A 211 -43.46 18.62 3.55
N GLU A 212 -43.11 18.11 4.74
CA GLU A 212 -44.10 17.69 5.76
C GLU A 212 -43.44 17.29 7.09
N VAL A 213 -44.12 17.54 8.22
CA VAL A 213 -43.71 17.11 9.57
C VAL A 213 -44.94 16.58 10.31
N ASP A 214 -44.70 15.49 11.06
CA ASP A 214 -45.60 14.74 11.96
C ASP A 214 -46.61 13.72 11.35
N HIS A 215 -46.39 12.47 11.78
CA HIS A 215 -47.33 11.36 12.00
C HIS A 215 -47.58 10.25 10.94
N VAL A 216 -46.58 9.36 10.82
CA VAL A 216 -46.64 7.88 10.84
C VAL A 216 -47.74 7.15 10.03
N ILE A 217 -47.35 6.45 8.95
CA ILE A 217 -47.26 4.97 8.86
C ILE A 217 -46.74 4.52 7.47
N LEU A 218 -45.84 3.51 7.49
CA LEU A 218 -45.46 2.50 6.47
C LEU A 218 -46.11 2.62 5.07
N VAL A 219 -45.38 2.45 3.97
CA VAL A 219 -44.77 1.17 3.51
C VAL A 219 -43.47 1.39 2.68
N GLU A 220 -42.69 0.31 2.59
CA GLU A 220 -41.54 -0.04 1.72
C GLU A 220 -41.58 0.50 0.26
N GLU A 221 -40.51 0.55 -0.54
CA GLU A 221 -39.32 -0.33 -0.62
C GLU A 221 -38.02 0.43 -1.02
N GLU A 222 -36.95 0.27 -0.23
CA GLU A 222 -35.56 0.18 -0.74
C GLU A 222 -34.85 -0.97 -0.02
N MET A 223 -34.09 -1.80 -0.76
CA MET A 223 -33.58 -3.08 -0.27
C MET A 223 -32.09 -3.28 -0.56
N ASP A 224 -31.28 -2.34 -0.06
CA ASP A 224 -29.83 -2.54 0.09
C ASP A 224 -29.49 -2.95 1.54
N PHE A 225 -28.60 -3.94 1.68
CA PHE A 225 -28.02 -4.47 2.93
C PHE A 225 -28.87 -4.33 4.21
N HIS A 226 -29.85 -5.23 4.39
CA HIS A 226 -30.64 -5.32 5.63
C HIS A 226 -29.76 -5.32 6.90
N PRO A 227 -29.95 -4.35 7.81
CA PRO A 227 -29.41 -4.43 9.17
C PRO A 227 -30.00 -5.63 9.91
N LEU A 228 -29.24 -6.19 10.85
CA LEU A 228 -29.73 -7.25 11.74
C LEU A 228 -30.62 -6.64 12.83
N GLU A 229 -31.93 -6.54 12.54
CA GLU A 229 -32.92 -5.95 13.44
C GLU A 229 -33.12 -6.77 14.73
N ILE A 230 -33.37 -6.07 15.84
CA ILE A 230 -33.73 -6.71 17.12
C ILE A 230 -35.07 -7.45 16.96
N ASN A 231 -35.13 -8.65 17.53
CA ASN A 231 -36.14 -9.71 17.34
C ASN A 231 -36.03 -10.53 16.03
N SER A 232 -35.03 -10.27 15.18
CA SER A 232 -34.78 -11.10 13.98
C SER A 232 -34.34 -12.53 14.34
N ARG A 233 -34.77 -13.49 13.51
CA ARG A 233 -34.39 -14.90 13.60
C ARG A 233 -33.09 -15.20 12.87
N VAL A 234 -32.14 -15.80 13.58
CA VAL A 234 -30.76 -15.98 13.11
C VAL A 234 -30.19 -17.37 13.41
N LEU A 235 -29.17 -17.71 12.63
CA LEU A 235 -28.22 -18.79 12.85
C LEU A 235 -26.90 -18.17 13.32
N VAL A 236 -26.42 -18.57 14.50
CA VAL A 236 -25.13 -18.18 15.07
C VAL A 236 -24.12 -19.30 14.85
N GLN A 237 -22.98 -18.99 14.24
CA GLN A 237 -21.96 -19.98 13.94
C GLN A 237 -21.13 -20.31 15.19
N THR A 238 -21.44 -21.43 15.85
CA THR A 238 -20.68 -21.91 17.02
C THR A 238 -19.53 -22.84 16.61
N ARG A 239 -18.74 -23.29 17.59
CA ARG A 239 -17.67 -24.28 17.38
C ARG A 239 -18.18 -25.70 17.09
N GLU A 240 -19.44 -25.99 17.39
CA GLU A 240 -20.04 -27.32 17.28
C GLU A 240 -21.07 -27.40 16.12
N GLY A 241 -21.63 -26.25 15.72
CA GLY A 241 -22.51 -26.12 14.56
C GLY A 241 -23.17 -24.73 14.46
N PRO A 242 -23.88 -24.42 13.36
CA PRO A 242 -24.75 -23.26 13.28
C PRO A 242 -26.01 -23.49 14.14
N GLU A 243 -26.14 -22.73 15.22
CA GLU A 243 -27.22 -22.85 16.21
C GLU A 243 -28.24 -21.73 16.06
N ARG A 244 -29.51 -21.99 16.42
CA ARG A 244 -30.61 -21.05 16.20
C ARG A 244 -30.85 -20.13 17.38
N GLY A 245 -31.25 -18.89 17.10
CA GLY A 245 -31.63 -17.93 18.12
C GLY A 245 -32.33 -16.68 17.56
N THR A 246 -32.60 -15.73 18.45
CA THR A 246 -33.35 -14.50 18.19
C THR A 246 -32.55 -13.30 18.68
N ILE A 247 -32.36 -12.26 17.87
CA ILE A 247 -31.56 -11.09 18.27
C ILE A 247 -32.27 -10.32 19.39
N ILE A 248 -31.54 -9.97 20.45
CA ILE A 248 -32.01 -9.12 21.56
C ILE A 248 -31.15 -7.85 21.77
N PHE A 249 -30.02 -7.75 21.07
CA PHE A 249 -29.11 -6.59 21.12
C PHE A 249 -28.26 -6.54 19.83
N CYS A 250 -27.95 -5.35 19.33
CA CYS A 250 -27.06 -5.13 18.18
C CYS A 250 -26.50 -3.70 18.25
N ASP A 251 -25.24 -3.54 18.68
CA ASP A 251 -24.60 -2.22 18.84
C ASP A 251 -23.05 -2.35 18.93
N LEU A 252 -22.34 -1.22 18.99
CA LEU A 252 -20.93 -1.14 19.39
C LEU A 252 -20.79 -1.32 20.90
N LEU A 253 -19.74 -2.03 21.33
CA LEU A 253 -19.49 -2.25 22.76
C LEU A 253 -18.77 -1.04 23.39
N PRO A 254 -19.26 -0.50 24.53
CA PRO A 254 -18.63 0.64 25.19
C PRO A 254 -17.15 0.39 25.48
N GLY A 255 -16.29 1.34 25.10
CA GLY A 255 -14.84 1.25 25.32
C GLY A 255 -14.08 0.29 24.40
N ASN A 256 -14.75 -0.36 23.43
CA ASN A 256 -14.13 -1.32 22.51
C ASN A 256 -14.54 -1.10 21.04
N GLU A 257 -14.89 0.15 20.70
CA GLU A 257 -15.44 0.61 19.42
C GLU A 257 -14.60 0.17 18.19
N SER A 258 -13.29 -0.02 18.36
CA SER A 258 -12.38 -0.50 17.31
C SER A 258 -12.55 -1.99 16.93
N LEU A 259 -13.42 -2.75 17.61
CA LEU A 259 -13.70 -4.16 17.30
C LEU A 259 -14.97 -4.37 16.46
N GLY A 260 -15.73 -3.30 16.15
CA GLY A 260 -16.95 -3.37 15.35
C GLY A 260 -18.20 -3.78 16.14
N TYR A 261 -19.28 -4.09 15.41
CA TYR A 261 -20.59 -4.40 15.97
C TYR A 261 -20.67 -5.80 16.58
N TYR A 262 -21.35 -5.88 17.73
CA TYR A 262 -21.67 -7.13 18.42
C TYR A 262 -23.17 -7.32 18.53
N VAL A 263 -23.60 -8.57 18.39
CA VAL A 263 -24.98 -9.00 18.41
C VAL A 263 -25.20 -9.89 19.63
N GLY A 264 -26.16 -9.51 20.47
CA GLY A 264 -26.67 -10.36 21.53
C GLY A 264 -27.85 -11.17 21.01
N VAL A 265 -27.78 -12.48 21.16
CA VAL A 265 -28.77 -13.43 20.63
C VAL A 265 -29.26 -14.32 21.78
N ASP A 266 -30.58 -14.42 21.92
CA ASP A 266 -31.22 -15.40 22.80
C ASP A 266 -31.40 -16.72 22.03
N MET A 267 -30.64 -17.74 22.43
CA MET A 267 -30.52 -19.00 21.69
C MET A 267 -31.67 -19.96 22.02
N ASP A 268 -32.12 -20.74 21.03
CA ASP A 268 -33.18 -21.75 21.21
C ASP A 268 -32.73 -22.87 22.17
N ASN A 269 -31.42 -23.13 22.22
CA ASN A 269 -30.76 -24.12 23.06
C ASN A 269 -29.99 -23.45 24.22
N PRO A 270 -29.81 -24.13 25.37
CA PRO A 270 -29.10 -23.59 26.52
C PRO A 270 -27.57 -23.60 26.31
N ILE A 271 -27.09 -22.68 25.47
CA ILE A 271 -25.67 -22.49 25.11
C ILE A 271 -25.20 -21.02 25.28
N GLY A 272 -25.96 -20.26 26.05
CA GLY A 272 -25.65 -18.89 26.47
C GLY A 272 -24.55 -18.81 27.52
N ASP A 273 -23.90 -17.66 27.57
CA ASP A 273 -22.89 -17.29 28.57
C ASP A 273 -22.86 -15.77 28.86
N TRP A 274 -23.91 -15.03 28.47
CA TRP A 274 -24.02 -13.59 28.66
C TRP A 274 -25.30 -13.18 29.41
N ASP A 275 -25.17 -12.26 30.37
CA ASP A 275 -26.23 -11.74 31.25
C ASP A 275 -26.71 -10.34 30.84
N GLY A 276 -26.51 -9.95 29.58
CA GLY A 276 -26.86 -8.61 29.09
C GLY A 276 -25.97 -7.47 29.62
N VAL A 277 -24.97 -7.75 30.45
CA VAL A 277 -24.08 -6.74 31.08
C VAL A 277 -22.69 -6.76 30.44
N ILE A 278 -22.08 -5.58 30.27
CA ILE A 278 -20.65 -5.43 29.94
C ILE A 278 -20.09 -4.29 30.79
N ASP A 279 -18.91 -4.50 31.40
CA ASP A 279 -18.22 -3.54 32.28
C ASP A 279 -19.12 -2.91 33.37
N GLY A 280 -20.08 -3.70 33.89
CA GLY A 280 -21.04 -3.28 34.91
C GLY A 280 -22.22 -2.44 34.39
N LYS A 281 -22.32 -2.20 33.09
CA LYS A 281 -23.45 -1.54 32.43
C LYS A 281 -24.36 -2.58 31.77
N LEU A 282 -25.64 -2.59 32.14
CA LEU A 282 -26.66 -3.36 31.45
C LEU A 282 -26.92 -2.76 30.06
N LEU A 283 -26.84 -3.57 29.01
CA LEU A 283 -27.01 -3.16 27.61
C LEU A 283 -28.37 -3.56 27.03
N CYS A 284 -28.90 -4.73 27.41
CA CYS A 284 -30.25 -5.18 27.03
C CYS A 284 -30.94 -5.95 28.16
N ASN A 285 -32.24 -6.20 28.01
CA ASN A 285 -33.01 -7.03 28.93
C ASN A 285 -33.05 -8.48 28.39
N PHE A 286 -32.24 -9.35 28.97
CA PHE A 286 -32.02 -10.73 28.53
C PHE A 286 -33.07 -11.72 29.09
N ALA A 287 -33.22 -12.89 28.47
CA ALA A 287 -34.21 -13.90 28.87
C ALA A 287 -33.66 -14.88 29.93
N SER A 288 -32.46 -15.41 29.73
CA SER A 288 -31.72 -16.23 30.69
C SER A 288 -30.23 -16.25 30.34
N LEU A 289 -29.35 -16.23 31.35
CA LEU A 289 -27.90 -16.37 31.18
C LEU A 289 -27.54 -17.68 30.43
N GLU A 290 -28.30 -18.75 30.66
CA GLU A 290 -28.05 -20.05 30.04
C GLU A 290 -28.45 -20.09 28.54
N HIS A 291 -29.19 -19.10 28.04
CA HIS A 291 -29.65 -19.03 26.64
C HIS A 291 -29.11 -17.81 25.88
N THR A 292 -28.89 -16.69 26.56
CA THR A 292 -28.40 -15.44 25.95
C THR A 292 -26.87 -15.49 25.71
N ARG A 293 -26.46 -15.13 24.49
CA ARG A 293 -25.06 -15.18 24.03
C ARG A 293 -24.67 -13.90 23.29
N LEU A 294 -23.45 -13.41 23.48
CA LEU A 294 -22.89 -12.28 22.73
C LEU A 294 -21.85 -12.75 21.71
N VAL A 295 -21.97 -12.29 20.46
CA VAL A 295 -21.08 -12.66 19.34
C VAL A 295 -20.78 -11.47 18.42
N PRO A 296 -19.66 -11.45 17.69
CA PRO A 296 -19.42 -10.48 16.63
C PRO A 296 -20.48 -10.60 15.51
N ILE A 297 -20.80 -9.49 14.85
CA ILE A 297 -21.82 -9.47 13.78
C ILE A 297 -21.53 -10.42 12.61
N CYS A 298 -20.26 -10.73 12.33
CA CYS A 298 -19.86 -11.66 11.26
C CYS A 298 -20.16 -13.14 11.56
N ASP A 299 -20.42 -13.51 12.81
CA ASP A 299 -20.77 -14.88 13.21
C ASP A 299 -22.29 -15.13 13.20
N VAL A 300 -23.09 -14.15 12.74
CA VAL A 300 -24.56 -14.17 12.74
C VAL A 300 -25.11 -14.10 11.31
N MET A 301 -25.96 -15.05 10.93
CA MET A 301 -26.63 -15.11 9.62
C MET A 301 -28.15 -15.14 9.77
N PRO A 302 -28.95 -14.52 8.87
CA PRO A 302 -30.40 -14.66 8.88
C PRO A 302 -30.86 -16.12 8.66
N GLU A 303 -31.89 -16.55 9.40
CA GLU A 303 -32.34 -17.96 9.42
C GLU A 303 -32.83 -18.49 8.05
N TYR A 304 -33.18 -17.60 7.12
CA TYR A 304 -33.68 -17.94 5.77
C TYR A 304 -32.59 -18.29 4.74
N SER A 305 -31.33 -17.89 4.95
CA SER A 305 -30.26 -17.95 3.92
C SER A 305 -29.79 -19.35 3.50
N MET A 306 -30.35 -20.43 4.08
CA MET A 306 -29.98 -21.83 3.78
C MET A 306 -31.11 -22.68 3.18
N GLN A 307 -32.31 -22.13 2.97
CA GLN A 307 -33.48 -22.95 2.62
C GLN A 307 -33.55 -23.32 1.12
N ASP A 308 -32.96 -22.52 0.22
CA ASP A 308 -33.26 -22.55 -1.22
C ASP A 308 -32.31 -23.43 -2.08
N GLN A 309 -31.89 -24.58 -1.54
CA GLN A 309 -31.13 -25.61 -2.29
C GLN A 309 -31.82 -26.99 -2.35
N ARG A 310 -33.16 -27.05 -2.31
CA ARG A 310 -33.91 -28.31 -2.48
C ARG A 310 -35.08 -28.27 -3.47
N LEU A 311 -34.71 -28.32 -4.75
CA LEU A 311 -35.42 -29.06 -5.82
C LEU A 311 -36.93 -28.78 -5.98
N GLN A 312 -37.28 -27.70 -6.71
CA GLN A 312 -38.55 -27.70 -7.43
C GLN A 312 -38.52 -28.74 -8.57
N LYS A 313 -39.31 -29.81 -8.45
CA LYS A 313 -39.60 -30.76 -9.53
C LYS A 313 -41.10 -30.83 -9.73
N HIS A 314 -41.60 -30.25 -10.83
CA HIS A 314 -43.01 -29.91 -11.01
C HIS A 314 -43.97 -31.09 -10.79
N SER A 315 -45.02 -30.82 -10.00
CA SER A 315 -46.18 -31.69 -9.84
C SER A 315 -47.13 -31.58 -11.03
N PHE A 316 -47.37 -32.70 -11.73
CA PHE A 316 -48.43 -32.80 -12.74
C PHE A 316 -49.68 -33.46 -12.17
N THR A 317 -50.85 -32.83 -12.40
CA THR A 317 -52.16 -33.44 -12.13
C THR A 317 -52.59 -34.39 -13.25
N PRO A 318 -53.02 -35.63 -12.97
CA PRO A 318 -53.43 -36.57 -14.01
C PRO A 318 -54.93 -36.50 -14.34
N ARG A 319 -55.26 -36.50 -15.64
CA ARG A 319 -56.46 -37.17 -16.17
C ARG A 319 -55.98 -38.43 -16.90
N GLY A 320 -56.50 -39.60 -16.52
CA GLY A 320 -56.03 -40.89 -17.05
C GLY A 320 -57.07 -41.63 -17.89
N SER A 321 -56.68 -42.78 -18.44
CA SER A 321 -57.61 -43.79 -18.96
C SER A 321 -57.03 -45.21 -18.88
N SER A 322 -57.94 -46.19 -18.75
CA SER A 322 -57.84 -47.62 -19.09
C SER A 322 -56.82 -48.56 -18.40
N SER A 323 -57.41 -49.63 -17.85
CA SER A 323 -57.00 -51.06 -17.93
C SER A 323 -55.84 -51.64 -17.10
N ASP A 324 -56.26 -52.35 -16.05
CA ASP A 324 -56.07 -53.80 -15.84
C ASP A 324 -54.96 -54.41 -14.94
N LYS A 325 -55.48 -55.12 -13.92
CA LYS A 325 -55.09 -56.48 -13.45
C LYS A 325 -53.92 -56.69 -12.45
N SER A 326 -54.33 -56.61 -11.18
CA SER A 326 -54.41 -57.76 -10.23
C SER A 326 -53.19 -58.25 -9.41
N SER A 327 -53.50 -58.62 -8.14
CA SER A 327 -52.76 -59.49 -7.20
C SER A 327 -51.44 -58.97 -6.59
N SER A 328 -51.01 -59.32 -5.36
CA SER A 328 -51.70 -59.87 -4.15
C SER A 328 -50.75 -59.93 -2.93
N GLY A 329 -51.28 -59.97 -1.70
CA GLY A 329 -50.55 -60.26 -0.44
C GLY A 329 -50.03 -59.00 0.28
N GLN A 330 -50.43 -58.64 1.51
CA GLN A 330 -50.43 -59.32 2.83
C GLN A 330 -49.07 -59.35 3.57
N SER A 331 -48.92 -58.51 4.60
CA SER A 331 -48.76 -58.92 6.02
C SER A 331 -48.70 -57.69 6.97
N LYS A 332 -48.80 -57.92 8.29
CA LYS A 332 -49.09 -56.90 9.35
C LYS A 332 -48.76 -57.51 10.76
N PRO A 333 -48.86 -56.79 11.91
CA PRO A 333 -47.84 -55.91 12.54
C PRO A 333 -47.54 -56.32 14.04
N LYS A 334 -47.18 -55.35 14.93
CA LYS A 334 -47.19 -55.29 16.44
C LYS A 334 -45.79 -55.19 17.12
N SER A 335 -45.58 -54.78 18.40
CA SER A 335 -46.11 -53.78 19.40
C SER A 335 -45.62 -54.19 20.84
N LYS A 336 -45.61 -53.48 21.99
CA LYS A 336 -46.10 -52.17 22.53
C LYS A 336 -45.43 -51.91 23.94
N VAL A 337 -45.49 -50.68 24.50
CA VAL A 337 -45.28 -50.29 25.95
C VAL A 337 -43.83 -50.30 26.48
N GLY A 338 -43.37 -49.49 27.47
CA GLY A 338 -43.94 -48.30 28.17
C GLY A 338 -43.51 -48.11 29.67
N GLU A 339 -43.82 -46.94 30.26
CA GLU A 339 -43.82 -46.54 31.72
C GLU A 339 -42.53 -46.01 32.43
N ASP A 340 -42.75 -45.26 33.54
CA ASP A 340 -41.88 -44.34 34.35
C ASP A 340 -42.48 -44.20 35.79
N PRO A 341 -41.74 -43.92 36.91
CA PRO A 341 -42.04 -42.69 37.72
C PRO A 341 -41.00 -42.12 38.77
N ALA A 342 -41.24 -40.85 39.20
CA ALA A 342 -40.96 -40.17 40.52
C ALA A 342 -39.51 -39.67 40.87
N LYS A 343 -39.18 -38.53 41.56
CA LYS A 343 -39.80 -37.48 42.46
C LYS A 343 -39.68 -37.71 43.99
N SER A 344 -39.47 -36.74 44.91
CA SER A 344 -38.99 -35.30 44.92
C SER A 344 -38.85 -34.75 46.41
N LEU A 345 -38.62 -33.43 46.64
CA LEU A 345 -38.65 -32.63 47.92
C LEU A 345 -37.42 -32.75 48.89
N THR A 346 -37.00 -31.82 49.80
CA THR A 346 -37.33 -30.38 50.16
C THR A 346 -36.29 -29.69 51.11
N ASP A 347 -36.38 -28.34 51.26
CA ASP A 347 -36.08 -27.45 52.43
C ASP A 347 -34.65 -26.95 52.85
N THR A 348 -34.62 -25.93 53.75
CA THR A 348 -33.52 -24.97 54.14
C THR A 348 -33.69 -24.52 55.64
N PRO A 349 -33.03 -23.47 56.23
CA PRO A 349 -31.64 -22.94 56.24
C PRO A 349 -31.04 -23.07 57.70
N PRO A 350 -30.57 -22.08 58.53
CA PRO A 350 -29.83 -20.79 58.37
C PRO A 350 -28.65 -20.48 59.38
N ASP A 351 -28.06 -19.27 59.26
CA ASP A 351 -27.60 -18.30 60.32
C ASP A 351 -26.21 -18.24 61.05
N PHE A 352 -25.79 -16.97 61.25
CA PHE A 352 -24.89 -16.32 62.26
C PHE A 352 -23.33 -16.47 62.22
N ASN A 353 -22.47 -15.44 62.46
CA ASN A 353 -22.68 -13.97 62.60
C ASN A 353 -21.41 -13.05 62.42
N GLU A 354 -21.65 -11.76 62.07
CA GLU A 354 -20.92 -10.46 62.25
C GLU A 354 -19.40 -10.27 62.55
N THR A 355 -18.75 -9.29 61.89
CA THR A 355 -18.45 -7.91 62.44
C THR A 355 -17.71 -6.95 61.45
N THR A 356 -17.87 -5.62 61.62
CA THR A 356 -17.25 -4.48 60.86
C THR A 356 -17.24 -3.18 61.76
N PRO A 357 -17.00 -1.90 61.33
CA PRO A 357 -16.40 -1.28 60.13
C PRO A 357 -15.07 -0.51 60.49
N PRO A 358 -14.82 0.85 60.46
CA PRO A 358 -15.54 2.09 60.07
C PRO A 358 -14.84 2.93 58.94
N THR A 359 -14.82 4.29 59.00
CA THR A 359 -14.45 5.24 57.91
C THR A 359 -13.89 6.61 58.38
N ARG A 360 -13.39 7.48 57.46
CA ARG A 360 -13.86 8.89 57.17
C ARG A 360 -12.77 9.94 56.78
N ALA A 361 -13.15 10.94 55.95
CA ALA A 361 -12.39 12.14 55.51
C ALA A 361 -12.80 13.43 56.31
N PRO A 362 -12.47 14.73 55.99
CA PRO A 362 -11.65 15.37 54.93
C PRO A 362 -10.42 16.14 55.53
N PRO A 363 -10.02 17.44 55.32
CA PRO A 363 -10.62 18.67 54.72
C PRO A 363 -9.82 19.26 53.50
N SER A 364 -9.48 20.57 53.46
CA SER A 364 -9.00 21.31 52.26
C SER A 364 -8.04 22.51 52.53
N ALA A 365 -7.26 22.89 51.49
CA ALA A 365 -6.71 24.22 51.13
C ALA A 365 -5.61 24.97 51.95
N SER A 366 -4.86 25.82 51.20
CA SER A 366 -4.11 27.06 51.57
C SER A 366 -2.55 27.10 51.72
N LEU A 367 -1.92 27.72 50.71
CA LEU A 367 -0.93 28.83 50.72
C LEU A 367 0.41 28.83 51.53
N SER A 368 1.52 28.67 50.77
CA SER A 368 2.69 29.58 50.58
C SER A 368 3.77 29.85 51.69
N ILE A 369 4.89 30.50 51.27
CA ILE A 369 5.98 31.17 52.05
C ILE A 369 6.99 30.20 52.73
N ASP A 370 8.34 30.34 52.77
CA ASP A 370 9.40 31.27 52.28
C ASP A 370 10.79 30.54 52.40
N ASN A 371 12.01 30.94 51.92
CA ASN A 371 12.56 31.88 50.91
C ASN A 371 14.10 31.64 50.70
N LYS A 372 14.74 32.45 49.83
CA LYS A 372 16.16 32.92 49.83
C LYS A 372 17.36 31.96 49.78
N PHE A 373 18.25 32.20 48.80
CA PHE A 373 19.47 33.05 48.93
C PHE A 373 19.59 33.91 47.62
N HIS A 374 19.80 35.24 47.63
CA HIS A 374 21.07 36.01 47.75
C HIS A 374 22.16 35.65 46.70
N SER A 375 22.92 36.55 46.06
CA SER A 375 22.90 38.03 45.85
C SER A 375 23.96 38.41 44.76
N LEU A 376 23.89 39.61 44.14
CA LEU A 376 24.94 40.21 43.25
C LEU A 376 26.08 40.87 44.09
N PRO A 377 27.14 41.59 43.58
CA PRO A 377 27.53 42.00 42.20
C PRO A 377 29.07 41.97 41.87
N PHE A 378 29.51 42.75 40.85
CA PHE A 378 30.90 43.16 40.44
C PHE A 378 31.79 42.19 39.61
N SER A 379 32.85 42.63 38.88
CA SER A 379 32.98 43.72 37.88
C SER A 379 34.35 43.73 37.12
N LEU A 380 34.32 44.20 35.85
CA LEU A 380 35.38 44.94 35.11
C LEU A 380 36.76 44.32 34.71
N SER A 381 37.25 44.81 33.56
CA SER A 381 38.66 44.83 33.05
C SER A 381 39.15 43.61 32.23
N ARG A 382 39.95 43.76 31.15
CA ARG A 382 40.43 44.96 30.38
C ARG A 382 41.12 44.56 29.05
N LYS A 383 40.86 45.29 27.95
CA LYS A 383 41.81 45.68 26.85
C LYS A 383 42.48 44.55 26.01
N THR A 384 43.08 44.74 24.81
CA THR A 384 43.16 45.80 23.77
C THR A 384 43.56 45.10 22.44
N GLY A 385 43.18 45.58 21.25
CA GLY A 385 44.00 46.55 20.49
C GLY A 385 43.99 46.25 18.96
N PRO A 386 44.43 47.16 18.07
CA PRO A 386 43.78 47.30 16.75
C PRO A 386 44.72 47.36 15.51
N ASN A 387 44.11 47.29 14.31
CA ASN A 387 44.38 48.04 13.05
C ASN A 387 43.62 47.38 11.87
N GLY A 388 43.15 48.04 10.80
CA GLY A 388 42.99 49.48 10.53
C GLY A 388 42.94 49.81 9.02
N SER A 389 42.02 50.71 8.60
CA SER A 389 41.93 51.34 7.25
C SER A 389 41.58 50.42 6.04
N LEU A 390 41.08 50.89 4.88
CA LEU A 390 40.67 52.25 4.43
C LEU A 390 39.53 52.17 3.37
N SER A 391 38.95 53.31 2.99
CA SER A 391 37.85 53.46 2.01
C SER A 391 38.30 53.54 0.55
N HIS A 392 37.42 53.20 -0.41
CA HIS A 392 37.05 54.04 -1.58
C HIS A 392 36.02 53.36 -2.51
N GLY A 393 35.28 54.17 -3.25
CA GLY A 393 34.57 53.86 -4.51
C GLY A 393 34.55 55.15 -5.35
N PRO A 394 33.71 55.30 -6.39
CA PRO A 394 32.87 54.32 -7.12
C PRO A 394 33.31 54.22 -8.60
N LEU A 395 32.50 53.62 -9.50
CA LEU A 395 32.08 54.26 -10.76
C LEU A 395 30.98 53.48 -11.51
N SER A 396 30.33 54.16 -12.45
CA SER A 396 29.27 53.66 -13.34
C SER A 396 29.84 53.31 -14.72
N LEU A 397 29.15 52.45 -15.48
CA LEU A 397 29.04 52.58 -16.94
C LEU A 397 27.68 52.06 -17.45
N SER A 398 27.25 52.54 -18.61
CA SER A 398 25.90 52.46 -19.15
C SER A 398 25.87 51.89 -20.58
N VAL A 399 24.69 51.74 -21.20
CA VAL A 399 24.32 52.27 -22.55
C VAL A 399 22.98 51.67 -23.08
N GLN A 400 21.98 52.54 -23.30
CA GLN A 400 20.99 52.65 -24.41
C GLN A 400 20.17 51.40 -24.89
N SER A 401 18.97 51.50 -25.51
CA SER A 401 18.57 52.44 -26.57
C SER A 401 17.06 52.45 -26.93
N VAL A 402 16.68 53.36 -27.87
CA VAL A 402 15.41 53.53 -28.64
C VAL A 402 14.22 54.22 -27.92
N MET A 403 13.30 54.82 -28.71
CA MET A 403 12.38 55.92 -28.36
C MET A 403 10.95 55.78 -28.93
N GLY A 404 10.01 56.62 -28.44
CA GLY A 404 8.65 56.90 -28.96
C GLY A 404 7.70 57.30 -27.80
N GLU A 405 7.33 58.57 -27.58
CA GLU A 405 6.34 59.42 -28.28
C GLU A 405 4.87 58.94 -28.16
N GLN A 406 3.83 59.78 -27.94
CA GLN A 406 3.68 61.14 -27.37
C GLN A 406 2.16 61.46 -27.23
N MET A 407 1.66 62.09 -26.13
CA MET A 407 0.54 63.08 -26.07
C MET A 407 0.04 63.38 -24.63
N GLN A 408 -0.77 64.43 -24.43
CA GLN A 408 -1.05 65.04 -23.11
C GLN A 408 -2.37 65.87 -23.04
N MET A 409 -2.93 66.02 -21.82
CA MET A 409 -3.88 67.08 -21.36
C MET A 409 -5.36 67.03 -21.86
N PRO A 410 -6.36 67.70 -21.20
CA PRO A 410 -6.28 68.77 -20.18
C PRO A 410 -7.09 68.60 -18.85
N GLU A 411 -7.12 69.69 -18.05
CA GLU A 411 -7.63 69.90 -16.67
C GLU A 411 -8.58 71.15 -16.64
N PRO A 412 -9.00 71.79 -15.49
CA PRO A 412 -8.87 71.51 -14.05
C PRO A 412 -10.28 71.20 -13.43
N PRO A 413 -10.92 71.88 -12.41
CA PRO A 413 -10.66 73.10 -11.61
C PRO A 413 -10.47 72.86 -10.07
N SER A 414 -10.58 73.90 -9.23
CA SER A 414 -10.56 73.85 -7.74
C SER A 414 -11.41 74.99 -7.11
N PRO A 415 -11.65 75.03 -5.78
CA PRO A 415 -10.78 75.87 -4.92
C PRO A 415 -10.64 75.55 -3.39
N SER A 416 -9.45 75.84 -2.85
CA SER A 416 -9.13 76.39 -1.49
C SER A 416 -9.13 75.52 -0.18
N PRO A 417 -8.33 75.90 0.87
CA PRO A 417 -7.88 75.01 1.97
C PRO A 417 -7.97 75.66 3.40
N PRO A 418 -7.17 75.28 4.45
CA PRO A 418 -6.98 73.98 5.12
C PRO A 418 -7.14 74.03 6.68
N SER A 419 -7.09 72.87 7.35
CA SER A 419 -6.57 72.71 8.74
C SER A 419 -6.16 71.25 9.03
N PRO A 420 -5.24 70.97 9.98
CA PRO A 420 -4.40 69.76 9.92
C PRO A 420 -4.86 68.55 10.74
N ARG A 421 -4.38 67.35 10.34
CA ARG A 421 -4.39 66.09 11.12
C ARG A 421 -2.98 65.45 11.05
N PRO A 422 -2.50 64.71 12.07
CA PRO A 422 -1.09 64.27 12.16
C PRO A 422 -0.68 63.20 11.12
N PRO A 423 0.63 63.04 10.86
CA PRO A 423 1.15 62.13 9.83
C PRO A 423 1.13 60.64 10.25
N SER A 424 1.01 59.77 9.26
CA SER A 424 1.25 58.33 9.38
C SER A 424 2.76 58.01 9.43
N PRO A 425 3.23 57.16 10.37
CA PRO A 425 4.60 56.66 10.37
C PRO A 425 4.86 55.67 9.22
N LEU A 426 6.10 55.66 8.70
CA LEU A 426 6.55 54.72 7.67
C LEU A 426 6.79 53.31 8.25
N SER A 427 6.62 52.30 7.40
CA SER A 427 7.02 50.91 7.68
C SER A 427 8.50 50.80 8.06
N SER A 428 8.79 50.11 9.16
CA SER A 428 10.15 49.72 9.55
C SER A 428 10.28 48.19 9.58
N ARG A 429 11.38 47.66 9.04
CA ARG A 429 11.65 46.22 8.97
C ARG A 429 12.42 45.77 10.21
N GLY A 430 11.94 44.75 10.92
CA GLY A 430 12.75 43.99 11.89
C GLY A 430 12.01 43.56 13.15
N GLY A 431 11.94 42.25 13.39
CA GLY A 431 11.34 41.65 14.60
C GLY A 431 10.49 40.43 14.26
N GLY A 432 10.87 39.24 14.75
CA GLY A 432 10.21 37.98 14.39
C GLY A 432 8.78 37.85 14.97
N GLY A 433 7.78 38.05 14.12
CA GLY A 433 6.39 37.65 14.35
C GLY A 433 6.06 36.33 13.64
N VAL A 434 5.02 35.63 14.12
CA VAL A 434 4.43 34.48 13.42
C VAL A 434 3.68 34.99 12.18
N PRO A 435 3.88 34.45 10.97
CA PRO A 435 3.15 34.90 9.79
C PRO A 435 1.64 34.62 9.92
N GLY A 436 0.81 35.66 9.82
CA GLY A 436 -0.66 35.54 9.67
C GLY A 436 -1.53 35.89 10.88
N LEU A 437 -0.95 36.27 12.04
CA LEU A 437 -1.72 36.79 13.18
C LEU A 437 -1.42 38.26 13.44
N GLU A 438 -2.45 39.11 13.39
CA GLU A 438 -2.36 40.56 13.55
C GLU A 438 -3.51 41.12 14.41
N VAL A 439 -3.52 42.44 14.65
CA VAL A 439 -4.60 43.10 15.39
C VAL A 439 -5.89 43.08 14.57
N GLY A 440 -6.87 42.31 15.04
CA GLY A 440 -8.11 41.99 14.32
C GLY A 440 -8.32 40.49 14.10
N SER A 441 -7.28 39.65 14.20
CA SER A 441 -7.43 38.20 14.02
C SER A 441 -8.28 37.57 15.13
N LEU A 442 -9.25 36.73 14.75
CA LEU A 442 -9.94 35.79 15.62
C LEU A 442 -9.01 34.63 15.98
N VAL A 443 -8.83 34.36 17.27
CA VAL A 443 -7.91 33.33 17.75
C VAL A 443 -8.42 32.57 18.98
N GLU A 444 -8.03 31.31 19.06
CA GLU A 444 -8.16 30.46 20.24
C GLU A 444 -6.82 30.36 21.01
N VAL A 445 -6.90 30.20 22.32
CA VAL A 445 -5.78 29.84 23.20
C VAL A 445 -6.06 28.48 23.84
N LYS A 446 -5.07 27.58 23.81
CA LYS A 446 -5.20 26.18 24.24
C LYS A 446 -5.20 26.04 25.78
N GLU A 447 -6.33 26.34 26.39
CA GLU A 447 -6.74 25.85 27.71
C GLU A 447 -7.79 24.72 27.55
N ASN A 448 -8.34 24.22 28.67
CA ASN A 448 -9.42 23.20 28.67
C ASN A 448 -10.58 23.70 29.56
N PRO A 449 -11.72 24.16 28.97
CA PRO A 449 -11.97 24.38 27.54
C PRO A 449 -11.08 25.49 26.94
N PRO A 450 -10.92 25.54 25.61
CA PRO A 450 -10.14 26.60 24.95
C PRO A 450 -10.82 27.97 25.07
N LEU A 451 -10.02 29.03 25.13
CA LEU A 451 -10.51 30.41 25.24
C LEU A 451 -10.41 31.11 23.89
N CYS A 452 -11.56 31.48 23.30
CA CYS A 452 -11.64 32.23 22.05
C CYS A 452 -11.72 33.74 22.28
N GLY A 453 -11.13 34.52 21.36
CA GLY A 453 -11.16 35.99 21.39
C GLY A 453 -10.51 36.66 20.19
N VAL A 454 -10.54 37.99 20.17
CA VAL A 454 -9.96 38.82 19.10
C VAL A 454 -8.64 39.44 19.58
N ILE A 455 -7.57 39.35 18.78
CA ILE A 455 -6.33 40.11 19.03
C ILE A 455 -6.63 41.61 18.93
N ARG A 456 -6.58 42.32 20.07
CA ARG A 456 -6.72 43.79 20.14
C ARG A 456 -5.39 44.53 20.20
N TRP A 457 -4.31 43.84 20.54
CA TRP A 457 -2.97 44.43 20.63
C TRP A 457 -1.89 43.37 20.36
N VAL A 458 -0.78 43.76 19.71
CA VAL A 458 0.43 42.95 19.61
C VAL A 458 1.64 43.85 19.85
N GLY A 459 2.59 43.42 20.67
CA GLY A 459 3.82 44.17 20.90
C GLY A 459 4.69 43.61 22.02
N LEU A 460 5.71 44.38 22.40
CA LEU A 460 6.68 44.02 23.45
C LEU A 460 6.49 44.93 24.67
N PRO A 461 5.89 44.45 25.78
CA PRO A 461 5.79 45.23 27.01
C PRO A 461 7.18 45.56 27.60
N PRO A 462 7.36 46.72 28.26
CA PRO A 462 8.63 47.07 28.89
C PRO A 462 9.10 46.00 29.88
N GLY A 463 10.30 45.46 29.65
CA GLY A 463 10.92 44.45 30.52
C GLY A 463 10.67 42.98 30.15
N LEU A 464 9.91 42.68 29.09
CA LEU A 464 9.76 41.32 28.57
C LEU A 464 10.65 41.05 27.34
N PRO A 465 11.14 39.81 27.14
CA PRO A 465 12.00 39.45 26.00
C PRO A 465 11.26 38.87 24.78
N GLU A 466 9.95 38.58 24.89
CA GLU A 466 9.14 38.00 23.82
C GLU A 466 7.85 38.81 23.61
N PRO A 467 7.36 38.98 22.36
CA PRO A 467 6.14 39.74 22.09
C PRO A 467 4.89 39.01 22.61
N LEU A 468 3.97 39.78 23.19
CA LEU A 468 2.66 39.33 23.64
C LEU A 468 1.56 39.77 22.67
N ALA A 469 0.50 38.96 22.61
CA ALA A 469 -0.81 39.34 22.09
C ALA A 469 -1.73 39.68 23.26
N GLY A 470 -2.40 40.82 23.16
CA GLY A 470 -3.52 41.21 24.02
C GLY A 470 -4.84 40.83 23.33
N LEU A 471 -5.60 39.96 23.97
CA LEU A 471 -6.84 39.34 23.48
C LEU A 471 -8.04 39.94 24.19
N GLU A 472 -9.09 40.31 23.45
CA GLU A 472 -10.43 40.47 24.02
C GLU A 472 -11.19 39.15 23.83
N LEU A 473 -11.39 38.42 24.92
CA LEU A 473 -12.12 37.15 24.96
C LEU A 473 -13.62 37.37 24.74
N GLU A 474 -14.30 36.35 24.22
CA GLU A 474 -15.76 36.38 24.05
C GLU A 474 -16.51 36.31 25.39
N GLU A 475 -16.02 35.49 26.33
CA GLU A 475 -16.58 35.32 27.68
C GLU A 475 -15.73 36.02 28.76
N GLU A 476 -16.28 36.17 29.97
CA GLU A 476 -15.51 36.68 31.12
C GLU A 476 -14.70 35.56 31.78
N CYS A 477 -13.38 35.71 31.86
CA CYS A 477 -12.49 34.71 32.47
C CYS A 477 -11.86 35.21 33.78
N VAL A 478 -11.74 34.31 34.77
CA VAL A 478 -11.25 34.64 36.11
C VAL A 478 -9.75 34.97 36.07
N GLY A 479 -9.40 36.21 36.41
CA GLY A 479 -8.02 36.71 36.37
C GLY A 479 -7.68 37.53 35.12
N CYS A 480 -8.58 37.59 34.13
CA CYS A 480 -8.46 38.53 33.02
C CYS A 480 -8.72 39.99 33.45
N THR A 481 -8.26 40.93 32.64
CA THR A 481 -8.26 42.38 32.92
C THR A 481 -9.27 43.13 32.03
N ASP A 482 -9.12 44.44 31.90
CA ASP A 482 -9.94 45.36 31.09
C ASP A 482 -9.15 46.00 29.91
N GLY A 483 -8.04 45.38 29.51
CA GLY A 483 -7.07 45.87 28.51
C GLY A 483 -5.77 46.40 29.12
N THR A 484 -5.56 46.14 30.42
CA THR A 484 -4.39 46.57 31.20
C THR A 484 -3.44 45.40 31.50
N PHE A 485 -2.13 45.65 31.41
CA PHE A 485 -1.08 44.69 31.77
C PHE A 485 0.01 45.41 32.56
N GLN A 486 0.36 44.87 33.74
CA GLN A 486 1.34 45.47 34.67
C GLN A 486 1.10 46.97 34.94
N GLY A 487 -0.17 47.37 35.08
CA GLY A 487 -0.59 48.77 35.33
C GLY A 487 -0.58 49.69 34.12
N THR A 488 -0.10 49.23 32.96
CA THR A 488 -0.15 49.98 31.69
C THR A 488 -1.37 49.55 30.86
N ARG A 489 -2.10 50.49 30.27
CA ARG A 489 -3.21 50.19 29.35
C ARG A 489 -2.70 50.02 27.92
N TYR A 490 -3.04 48.90 27.28
CA TYR A 490 -2.67 48.60 25.89
C TYR A 490 -3.87 48.59 24.95
N PHE A 491 -5.06 48.21 25.44
CA PHE A 491 -6.33 48.36 24.74
C PHE A 491 -7.46 48.64 25.77
N SER A 492 -8.71 48.61 25.35
CA SER A 492 -9.88 48.70 26.25
C SER A 492 -10.93 47.70 25.82
N CYS A 493 -11.48 46.96 26.78
CA CYS A 493 -12.56 46.00 26.61
C CYS A 493 -13.47 46.01 27.86
N ALA A 494 -14.48 45.14 27.91
CA ALA A 494 -15.20 44.89 29.15
C ALA A 494 -14.27 44.34 30.25
N PRO A 495 -14.56 44.59 31.55
CA PRO A 495 -13.81 43.98 32.65
C PRO A 495 -13.81 42.45 32.56
N LYS A 496 -12.70 41.81 32.96
CA LYS A 496 -12.47 40.36 32.88
C LYS A 496 -12.46 39.75 31.48
N LYS A 497 -12.33 40.56 30.41
CA LYS A 497 -12.21 40.04 29.03
C LYS A 497 -10.83 40.19 28.40
N ALA A 498 -9.89 40.91 29.01
CA ALA A 498 -8.53 41.02 28.47
C ALA A 498 -7.57 39.96 29.00
N LEU A 499 -7.08 39.10 28.10
CA LEU A 499 -6.02 38.13 28.36
C LEU A 499 -4.73 38.54 27.61
N PHE A 500 -3.57 38.40 28.24
CA PHE A 500 -2.27 38.67 27.61
C PHE A 500 -1.43 37.39 27.54
N VAL A 501 -1.23 36.86 26.34
CA VAL A 501 -0.46 35.62 26.09
C VAL A 501 0.72 35.90 25.17
N LYS A 502 1.67 34.96 25.09
CA LYS A 502 2.73 35.03 24.08
C LYS A 502 2.11 34.80 22.69
N LEU A 503 2.51 35.57 21.67
CA LEU A 503 1.90 35.48 20.33
C LEU A 503 1.89 34.05 19.75
N LYS A 504 2.94 33.27 20.06
CA LYS A 504 3.09 31.84 19.69
C LYS A 504 2.13 30.85 20.40
N CYS A 505 1.30 31.33 21.32
CA CYS A 505 0.28 30.53 22.02
C CYS A 505 -1.13 30.73 21.43
N CYS A 506 -1.33 31.76 20.60
CA CYS A 506 -2.55 31.96 19.82
C CYS A 506 -2.56 31.04 18.60
N ARG A 507 -3.75 30.59 18.20
CA ARG A 507 -4.00 29.91 16.91
C ARG A 507 -5.22 30.56 16.25
N PRO A 508 -5.36 30.58 14.92
CA PRO A 508 -6.61 30.98 14.28
C PRO A 508 -7.80 30.21 14.88
N ASP A 509 -8.90 30.91 15.16
CA ASP A 509 -10.08 30.32 15.79
C ASP A 509 -10.67 29.21 14.91
N SER A 510 -10.71 27.98 15.43
CA SER A 510 -11.16 26.80 14.68
C SER A 510 -12.62 26.87 14.19
N ARG A 511 -13.44 27.76 14.74
CA ARG A 511 -14.83 27.99 14.31
C ARG A 511 -14.95 28.80 13.01
N PHE A 512 -13.87 29.45 12.56
CA PHE A 512 -13.88 30.37 11.41
C PHE A 512 -12.78 30.03 10.40
N PRO A 513 -13.07 29.23 9.35
CA PRO A 513 -12.10 28.91 8.30
C PRO A 513 -11.53 30.16 7.63
N SER A 514 -10.20 30.32 7.67
CA SER A 514 -9.53 31.46 7.04
C SER A 514 -9.57 31.35 5.52
N LEU A 515 -9.99 32.43 4.83
CA LEU A 515 -10.16 32.55 3.36
C LEU A 515 -8.87 32.36 2.50
N HIS A 516 -7.77 31.90 3.09
CA HIS A 516 -6.55 31.51 2.40
C HIS A 516 -6.10 30.12 2.85
N HIS A 517 -6.58 29.10 2.13
CA HIS A 517 -6.11 27.73 2.23
C HIS A 517 -5.73 27.20 0.85
N SER A 518 -4.45 26.88 0.66
CA SER A 518 -4.02 25.94 -0.37
C SER A 518 -4.62 24.57 -0.02
N SER A 519 -5.42 24.01 -0.93
CA SER A 519 -6.19 22.78 -0.72
C SER A 519 -5.31 21.54 -0.52
N ASN A 520 -4.08 21.54 -1.03
CA ASN A 520 -3.26 20.35 -1.14
C ASN A 520 -2.33 20.13 0.10
N PRO A 521 -2.41 18.98 0.81
CA PRO A 521 -1.50 18.64 1.92
C PRO A 521 -0.02 18.63 1.53
N ILE A 522 0.30 18.26 0.29
CA ILE A 522 1.67 18.24 -0.26
C ILE A 522 2.22 19.67 -0.36
N GLU A 523 1.36 20.67 -0.61
CA GLU A 523 1.74 22.08 -0.62
C GLU A 523 1.81 22.68 0.79
N ARG A 524 0.99 22.20 1.73
CA ARG A 524 1.17 22.54 3.16
C ARG A 524 2.54 22.13 3.68
N CYS A 525 3.06 20.96 3.28
CA CYS A 525 4.45 20.56 3.54
C CYS A 525 5.52 21.48 2.89
N ASN A 526 5.16 22.24 1.85
CA ASN A 526 6.02 23.25 1.22
C ASN A 526 5.78 24.67 1.78
N SER A 527 4.76 24.88 2.62
CA SER A 527 4.40 26.19 3.17
C SER A 527 5.35 26.61 4.31
N ILE A 528 5.49 27.92 4.51
CA ILE A 528 6.47 28.53 5.43
C ILE A 528 6.31 28.03 6.88
N ALA A 529 5.10 27.65 7.30
CA ALA A 529 4.82 27.08 8.62
C ALA A 529 5.48 25.71 8.86
N PHE A 530 5.80 24.95 7.80
CA PHE A 530 6.32 23.58 7.88
C PHE A 530 7.76 23.45 7.35
N GLY A 531 8.48 24.57 7.16
CA GLY A 531 9.83 24.58 6.55
C GLY A 531 10.87 23.65 7.21
N GLY A 532 10.69 23.29 8.49
CA GLY A 532 11.54 22.29 9.18
C GLY A 532 11.34 20.83 8.73
N TYR A 533 10.33 20.54 7.91
CA TYR A 533 10.05 19.23 7.32
C TYR A 533 10.38 19.14 5.82
N LEU A 534 10.91 20.21 5.21
CA LEU A 534 11.49 20.16 3.88
C LEU A 534 12.78 19.32 3.87
N SER A 535 13.07 18.67 2.74
CA SER A 535 14.41 18.15 2.42
C SER A 535 15.09 19.00 1.35
N GLU A 536 16.36 19.30 1.59
CA GLU A 536 17.21 20.07 0.68
C GLU A 536 17.47 19.30 -0.63
N VAL A 537 17.96 20.00 -1.66
CA VAL A 537 18.39 19.38 -2.93
C VAL A 537 19.90 19.35 -2.93
N VAL A 538 20.49 18.16 -2.97
CA VAL A 538 21.94 17.97 -2.92
C VAL A 538 22.45 17.44 -4.24
N HIS A 539 23.16 18.29 -4.98
CA HIS A 539 23.72 17.95 -6.30
C HIS A 539 25.03 17.14 -6.22
N GLU A 540 25.71 17.11 -5.08
CA GLU A 540 26.99 16.41 -4.88
C GLU A 540 26.79 14.89 -4.85
N ASN A 541 27.62 14.14 -5.60
CA ASN A 541 27.56 12.68 -5.64
C ASN A 541 27.90 12.09 -4.26
N THR A 542 26.88 11.60 -3.56
CA THR A 542 27.00 11.19 -2.16
C THR A 542 27.10 9.67 -2.06
N PRO A 543 28.28 9.08 -1.75
CA PRO A 543 28.37 7.65 -1.45
C PRO A 543 27.60 7.30 -0.16
N PRO A 544 27.15 6.04 0.02
CA PRO A 544 26.56 5.62 1.29
C PRO A 544 27.61 5.68 2.41
N ARG A 545 27.19 6.14 3.59
CA ARG A 545 28.04 6.18 4.80
C ARG A 545 27.88 4.86 5.56
N THR A 546 28.91 4.03 5.55
CA THR A 546 28.91 2.76 6.30
C THR A 546 29.28 2.97 7.77
N GLU A 547 28.97 1.97 8.60
CA GLU A 547 29.37 1.90 10.02
C GLU A 547 28.87 3.13 10.83
N ASN A 548 29.65 3.59 11.82
CA ASN A 548 29.18 4.57 12.80
C ASN A 548 28.91 5.97 12.19
N ASP A 549 29.71 6.39 11.22
CA ASP A 549 29.64 7.73 10.59
C ASP A 549 28.36 7.96 9.77
N GLY A 550 27.66 6.88 9.40
CA GLY A 550 26.30 6.93 8.85
C GLY A 550 25.20 6.81 9.91
N LEU A 551 25.47 6.14 11.02
CA LEU A 551 24.49 5.79 12.04
C LEU A 551 23.90 7.02 12.75
N ASP A 552 24.77 7.93 13.21
CA ASP A 552 24.36 9.18 13.90
C ASP A 552 23.51 10.10 13.01
N ILE A 553 23.68 10.00 11.68
CA ILE A 553 22.90 10.76 10.70
C ILE A 553 21.58 10.05 10.39
N MET A 554 21.57 8.73 10.30
CA MET A 554 20.42 7.96 9.80
C MET A 554 19.42 7.55 10.87
N VAL A 555 19.79 7.51 12.15
CA VAL A 555 18.93 7.00 13.25
C VAL A 555 18.07 8.09 13.91
N GLY A 556 16.82 7.76 14.23
CA GLY A 556 15.92 8.58 15.05
C GLY A 556 14.47 8.64 14.53
N LYS A 557 13.64 9.42 15.23
CA LYS A 557 12.36 9.93 14.67
C LYS A 557 12.67 11.04 13.66
N LYS A 558 11.78 11.22 12.67
CA LYS A 558 11.97 12.12 11.52
C LYS A 558 13.25 11.76 10.73
N LYS A 559 13.41 10.47 10.46
CA LYS A 559 14.53 9.89 9.69
C LYS A 559 14.03 8.81 8.74
N GLY A 560 14.78 8.57 7.67
CA GLY A 560 14.35 7.80 6.50
C GLY A 560 13.48 8.61 5.55
N ILE A 561 12.74 7.92 4.70
CA ILE A 561 11.84 8.54 3.70
C ILE A 561 10.46 8.74 4.34
N GLN A 562 9.91 9.95 4.27
CA GLN A 562 8.57 10.27 4.79
C GLN A 562 7.48 9.70 3.88
N GLY A 563 6.67 8.78 4.39
CA GLY A 563 5.56 8.18 3.65
C GLY A 563 4.29 9.02 3.65
N HIS A 564 3.50 8.94 2.58
CA HIS A 564 2.24 9.68 2.39
C HIS A 564 1.33 8.96 1.39
N TYR A 565 0.05 8.75 1.75
CA TYR A 565 -0.98 8.05 0.98
C TYR A 565 -0.50 6.72 0.35
N ASN A 566 -0.36 5.67 1.15
CA ASN A 566 -0.02 4.31 0.68
C ASN A 566 1.36 4.15 -0.01
N SER A 567 2.28 5.13 0.11
CA SER A 567 3.61 5.11 -0.53
C SER A 567 4.61 4.07 -0.01
N CYS A 568 4.30 3.30 1.03
CA CYS A 568 5.27 2.49 1.77
C CYS A 568 6.02 1.45 0.91
N TYR A 569 5.40 0.93 -0.15
CA TYR A 569 6.04 0.07 -1.15
C TYR A 569 7.25 0.75 -1.81
N LEU A 570 7.12 2.03 -2.15
CA LEU A 570 8.15 2.84 -2.78
C LEU A 570 9.15 3.31 -1.72
N ASP A 571 8.67 3.83 -0.58
CA ASP A 571 9.53 4.35 0.50
C ASP A 571 10.53 3.29 0.98
N SER A 572 10.02 2.10 1.32
CA SER A 572 10.83 0.99 1.84
C SER A 572 11.72 0.37 0.77
N THR A 573 11.28 0.32 -0.50
CA THR A 573 12.13 -0.19 -1.59
C THR A 573 13.29 0.76 -1.89
N LEU A 574 13.06 2.08 -1.95
CA LEU A 574 14.13 3.07 -2.11
C LEU A 574 15.06 3.11 -0.89
N PHE A 575 14.54 2.98 0.32
CA PHE A 575 15.36 2.91 1.53
C PHE A 575 16.24 1.66 1.51
N CYS A 576 15.71 0.47 1.19
CA CYS A 576 16.50 -0.75 1.03
C CYS A 576 17.66 -0.57 0.04
N LEU A 577 17.36 -0.08 -1.17
CA LEU A 577 18.33 -0.07 -2.27
C LEU A 577 19.42 1.01 -2.16
N PHE A 578 19.13 2.16 -1.55
CA PHE A 578 20.01 3.32 -1.64
C PHE A 578 20.48 3.90 -0.29
N SER A 579 19.97 3.48 0.86
CA SER A 579 20.40 4.02 2.15
C SER A 579 21.88 3.73 2.46
N PHE A 580 22.25 2.44 2.47
CA PHE A 580 23.61 1.97 2.81
C PHE A 580 24.30 1.15 1.71
N SER A 581 23.56 0.69 0.69
CA SER A 581 24.17 0.07 -0.49
C SER A 581 24.53 1.11 -1.57
N SER A 582 25.59 0.84 -2.33
CA SER A 582 25.93 1.56 -3.56
C SER A 582 25.67 0.73 -4.84
N VAL A 583 25.04 -0.45 -4.73
CA VAL A 583 25.06 -1.47 -5.79
C VAL A 583 24.33 -1.02 -7.07
N LEU A 584 23.41 -0.06 -6.96
CA LEU A 584 22.68 0.55 -8.08
C LEU A 584 23.09 2.02 -8.34
N ASP A 585 24.16 2.53 -7.74
CA ASP A 585 24.54 3.95 -7.89
C ASP A 585 24.99 4.29 -9.33
N THR A 586 25.38 3.28 -10.11
CA THR A 586 25.58 3.39 -11.57
C THR A 586 24.33 3.88 -12.29
N VAL A 587 23.12 3.50 -11.83
CA VAL A 587 21.83 3.94 -12.39
C VAL A 587 21.62 5.44 -12.16
N LEU A 588 22.04 5.95 -10.99
CA LEU A 588 21.97 7.36 -10.63
C LEU A 588 22.99 8.22 -11.40
N LEU A 589 24.03 7.60 -11.97
CA LEU A 589 25.17 8.29 -12.60
C LEU A 589 25.27 8.08 -14.12
N ARG A 590 24.53 7.13 -14.69
CA ARG A 590 24.54 6.83 -16.15
C ARG A 590 24.16 8.08 -16.96
N PRO A 591 24.95 8.52 -17.96
CA PRO A 591 24.54 9.61 -18.84
C PRO A 591 23.32 9.25 -19.70
N ARG A 592 22.45 10.24 -19.96
CA ARG A 592 21.33 10.10 -20.92
C ARG A 592 21.85 9.81 -22.33
N SER A 593 21.35 8.73 -22.93
CA SER A 593 21.60 8.32 -24.31
C SER A 593 20.50 8.81 -25.26
N LYS A 594 20.70 8.58 -26.57
CA LYS A 594 19.66 8.80 -27.60
C LYS A 594 18.50 7.80 -27.55
N THR A 595 18.60 6.74 -26.75
CA THR A 595 17.58 5.67 -26.65
C THR A 595 16.78 5.73 -25.35
N ASP A 596 16.96 6.77 -24.55
CA ASP A 596 16.27 6.94 -23.27
C ASP A 596 15.03 7.84 -23.40
N VAL A 597 13.98 7.47 -22.67
CA VAL A 597 12.67 8.14 -22.68
C VAL A 597 12.77 9.61 -22.27
N GLU A 598 11.70 10.38 -22.53
CA GLU A 598 11.63 11.81 -22.22
C GLU A 598 11.93 12.11 -20.75
N TYR A 599 11.21 11.46 -19.84
CA TYR A 599 11.31 11.60 -18.39
C TYR A 599 12.60 11.01 -17.77
N TYR A 600 13.50 10.42 -18.56
CA TYR A 600 14.74 9.78 -18.05
C TYR A 600 15.57 10.73 -17.18
N ARG A 601 15.84 11.94 -17.69
CA ARG A 601 16.69 12.91 -17.00
C ARG A 601 16.00 13.42 -15.74
N GLU A 602 14.73 13.81 -15.83
CA GLU A 602 13.94 14.31 -14.71
C GLU A 602 13.92 13.29 -13.57
N THR A 603 13.66 12.01 -13.90
CA THR A 603 13.62 10.93 -12.90
C THR A 603 14.99 10.67 -12.28
N GLN A 604 16.06 10.64 -13.08
CA GLN A 604 17.42 10.43 -12.55
C GLN A 604 17.89 11.60 -11.67
N GLU A 605 17.63 12.84 -12.08
CA GLU A 605 18.02 14.03 -11.33
C GLU A 605 17.19 14.16 -10.04
N LEU A 606 15.89 13.88 -10.08
CA LEU A 606 15.02 13.77 -8.91
C LEU A 606 15.51 12.69 -7.92
N LEU A 607 15.68 11.46 -8.42
CA LEU A 607 16.06 10.32 -7.58
C LEU A 607 17.45 10.50 -6.97
N ARG A 608 18.44 11.01 -7.74
CA ARG A 608 19.77 11.29 -7.21
C ARG A 608 19.76 12.48 -6.24
N THR A 609 19.26 13.64 -6.66
CA THR A 609 19.55 14.92 -5.98
C THR A 609 18.47 15.39 -5.01
N GLU A 610 17.22 14.93 -5.14
CA GLU A 610 16.15 15.26 -4.17
C GLU A 610 15.80 14.10 -3.23
N ILE A 611 16.24 12.86 -3.51
CA ILE A 611 15.93 11.67 -2.72
C ILE A 611 17.20 11.02 -2.15
N VAL A 612 18.07 10.42 -2.97
CA VAL A 612 19.19 9.58 -2.48
C VAL A 612 20.30 10.40 -1.81
N ASN A 613 20.79 11.49 -2.41
CA ASN A 613 21.81 12.33 -1.79
C ASN A 613 21.30 12.96 -0.48
N PRO A 614 20.07 13.55 -0.40
CA PRO A 614 19.55 14.08 0.86
C PRO A 614 19.32 13.01 1.94
N LEU A 615 18.90 11.80 1.56
CA LEU A 615 18.80 10.66 2.49
C LEU A 615 20.17 10.37 3.11
N ARG A 616 21.23 10.25 2.29
CA ARG A 616 22.59 9.89 2.75
C ARG A 616 23.33 11.00 3.53
N ILE A 617 22.94 12.28 3.39
CA ILE A 617 23.56 13.41 4.12
C ILE A 617 22.78 13.86 5.35
N HIS A 618 21.46 13.98 5.26
CA HIS A 618 20.63 14.51 6.37
C HIS A 618 19.85 13.41 7.11
N GLY A 619 19.84 12.18 6.57
CA GLY A 619 19.08 11.06 7.10
C GLY A 619 17.57 11.18 6.87
N TYR A 620 17.10 12.06 5.99
CA TYR A 620 15.68 12.37 5.85
C TYR A 620 15.30 12.87 4.44
N VAL A 621 14.16 12.41 3.92
CA VAL A 621 13.54 12.88 2.67
C VAL A 621 12.07 13.19 2.92
N CYS A 622 11.57 14.33 2.45
CA CYS A 622 10.15 14.69 2.62
C CYS A 622 9.25 14.07 1.53
N ALA A 623 7.99 13.81 1.90
CA ALA A 623 7.02 13.11 1.05
C ALA A 623 6.75 13.83 -0.28
N THR A 624 6.99 15.14 -0.36
CA THR A 624 6.79 15.93 -1.58
C THR A 624 7.76 15.52 -2.70
N LYS A 625 8.96 15.01 -2.35
CA LYS A 625 9.93 14.46 -3.32
C LYS A 625 9.49 13.10 -3.85
N VAL A 626 8.98 12.23 -2.96
CA VAL A 626 8.38 10.94 -3.33
C VAL A 626 7.16 11.16 -4.23
N MET A 627 6.31 12.14 -3.91
CA MET A 627 5.12 12.44 -4.72
C MET A 627 5.47 12.98 -6.12
N LYS A 628 6.56 13.75 -6.28
CA LYS A 628 7.11 14.06 -7.62
C LYS A 628 7.41 12.76 -8.40
N LEU A 629 8.07 11.78 -7.77
CA LEU A 629 8.42 10.51 -8.43
C LEU A 629 7.16 9.71 -8.80
N ARG A 630 6.17 9.62 -7.88
CA ARG A 630 4.87 8.98 -8.14
C ARG A 630 4.13 9.61 -9.32
N ARG A 631 4.12 10.95 -9.41
CA ARG A 631 3.58 11.70 -10.56
C ARG A 631 4.32 11.47 -11.89
N ILE A 632 5.58 10.98 -11.87
CA ILE A 632 6.29 10.57 -13.10
C ILE A 632 5.97 9.11 -13.44
N LEU A 633 5.90 8.21 -12.45
CA LEU A 633 5.50 6.81 -12.65
C LEU A 633 4.11 6.71 -13.32
N GLU A 634 3.12 7.45 -12.79
CA GLU A 634 1.75 7.55 -13.33
C GLU A 634 1.73 7.96 -14.82
N LYS A 635 2.63 8.87 -15.24
CA LYS A 635 2.72 9.36 -16.63
C LYS A 635 3.34 8.36 -17.61
N VAL A 636 4.08 7.37 -17.14
CA VAL A 636 4.98 6.56 -17.98
C VAL A 636 4.31 5.34 -18.61
N GLU A 637 3.28 4.77 -17.97
CA GLU A 637 2.68 3.51 -18.44
C GLU A 637 1.15 3.52 -18.61
N ALA A 638 0.47 4.61 -18.25
CA ALA A 638 -1.00 4.64 -18.07
C ALA A 638 -1.52 3.60 -17.05
N ALA A 639 -0.64 3.13 -16.15
CA ALA A 639 -0.98 2.40 -14.95
C ALA A 639 -1.55 3.38 -13.91
N SER A 640 -2.86 3.31 -13.66
CA SER A 640 -3.56 4.19 -12.74
C SER A 640 -3.28 3.88 -11.27
N GLY A 641 -3.38 4.91 -10.42
CA GLY A 641 -3.29 4.80 -8.97
C GLY A 641 -1.86 4.88 -8.42
N PHE A 642 -0.87 5.22 -9.26
CA PHE A 642 0.52 5.32 -8.81
C PHE A 642 0.78 6.44 -7.79
N THR A 643 -0.16 7.38 -7.65
CA THR A 643 -0.15 8.50 -6.70
C THR A 643 -1.06 8.32 -5.48
N SER A 644 -1.97 7.34 -5.48
CA SER A 644 -3.03 7.16 -4.47
C SER A 644 -3.10 5.77 -3.83
N GLU A 645 -2.84 4.71 -4.57
CA GLU A 645 -3.01 3.30 -4.15
C GLU A 645 -1.76 2.73 -3.48
N GLU A 646 -1.92 1.59 -2.80
CA GLU A 646 -0.83 0.67 -2.49
C GLU A 646 -0.52 -0.14 -3.77
N LYS A 647 0.75 -0.20 -4.18
CA LYS A 647 1.23 -1.01 -5.30
C LYS A 647 2.28 -2.01 -4.82
N ASP A 648 2.58 -3.03 -5.62
CA ASP A 648 3.63 -4.00 -5.27
C ASP A 648 5.03 -3.51 -5.67
N PRO A 649 6.09 -3.82 -4.89
CA PRO A 649 7.47 -3.44 -5.19
C PRO A 649 7.96 -3.85 -6.59
N GLU A 650 7.56 -5.01 -7.11
CA GLU A 650 7.86 -5.43 -8.49
C GLU A 650 7.33 -4.48 -9.56
N GLU A 651 6.12 -3.95 -9.42
CA GLU A 651 5.50 -3.03 -10.38
C GLU A 651 6.30 -1.73 -10.42
N PHE A 652 6.58 -1.17 -9.24
CA PHE A 652 7.45 -0.01 -9.07
C PHE A 652 8.86 -0.23 -9.67
N LEU A 653 9.50 -1.35 -9.36
CA LEU A 653 10.84 -1.68 -9.86
C LEU A 653 10.86 -1.86 -11.38
N ASN A 654 9.86 -2.52 -11.95
CA ASN A 654 9.76 -2.68 -13.41
C ASN A 654 9.59 -1.34 -14.11
N ILE A 655 8.65 -0.48 -13.68
CA ILE A 655 8.47 0.84 -14.31
C ILE A 655 9.74 1.69 -14.17
N LEU A 656 10.31 1.77 -12.97
CA LEU A 656 11.48 2.59 -12.70
C LEU A 656 12.72 2.11 -13.49
N PHE A 657 13.01 0.81 -13.49
CA PHE A 657 14.23 0.27 -14.10
C PHE A 657 14.07 -0.09 -15.58
N HIS A 658 12.97 -0.69 -16.00
CA HIS A 658 12.78 -1.10 -17.39
C HIS A 658 12.28 0.04 -18.28
N HIS A 659 11.21 0.73 -17.87
CA HIS A 659 10.52 1.71 -18.71
C HIS A 659 11.19 3.09 -18.65
N ILE A 660 11.54 3.58 -17.45
CA ILE A 660 12.13 4.90 -17.28
C ILE A 660 13.66 4.87 -17.44
N LEU A 661 14.36 4.28 -16.47
CA LEU A 661 15.82 4.42 -16.36
C LEU A 661 16.59 3.46 -17.28
N ARG A 662 15.90 2.56 -17.98
CA ARG A 662 16.42 1.57 -18.93
C ARG A 662 17.73 0.94 -18.43
N VAL A 663 17.64 0.36 -17.25
CA VAL A 663 18.72 -0.33 -16.53
C VAL A 663 18.90 -1.71 -17.15
N ASP A 664 20.15 -2.12 -17.35
CA ASP A 664 20.45 -3.48 -17.80
C ASP A 664 19.89 -4.52 -16.80
N PRO A 665 19.29 -5.62 -17.27
CA PRO A 665 18.71 -6.64 -16.40
C PRO A 665 19.71 -7.18 -15.38
N LEU A 666 19.37 -7.05 -14.08
CA LEU A 666 20.26 -7.45 -12.98
C LEU A 666 20.51 -8.96 -12.97
N LEU A 667 19.53 -9.75 -13.40
CA LEU A 667 19.55 -11.20 -13.43
C LEU A 667 19.35 -11.73 -14.85
N LYS A 668 20.25 -12.62 -15.26
CA LYS A 668 20.17 -13.39 -16.50
C LYS A 668 20.03 -14.86 -16.17
N LEU A 669 18.89 -15.45 -16.51
CA LEU A 669 18.54 -16.82 -16.14
C LEU A 669 18.40 -17.70 -17.39
N ARG A 670 18.99 -18.88 -17.40
CA ARG A 670 18.78 -19.88 -18.46
C ARG A 670 18.16 -21.14 -17.88
N SER A 671 17.12 -21.66 -18.53
CA SER A 671 16.66 -23.04 -18.33
C SER A 671 17.31 -23.96 -19.37
N ALA A 672 17.51 -25.24 -19.05
CA ALA A 672 18.30 -26.15 -19.88
C ALA A 672 17.86 -26.19 -21.37
N GLY A 673 18.76 -25.74 -22.25
CA GLY A 673 18.52 -25.68 -23.70
C GLY A 673 17.63 -24.53 -24.18
N GLN A 674 17.18 -23.63 -23.31
CA GLN A 674 16.38 -22.45 -23.66
C GLN A 674 17.26 -21.21 -23.91
N LYS A 675 16.61 -20.13 -24.39
CA LYS A 675 17.22 -18.80 -24.40
C LYS A 675 17.38 -18.27 -22.97
N VAL A 676 18.31 -17.35 -22.80
CA VAL A 676 18.41 -16.54 -21.57
C VAL A 676 17.15 -15.69 -21.43
N GLN A 677 16.67 -15.55 -20.20
CA GLN A 677 15.58 -14.70 -19.77
C GLN A 677 16.16 -13.60 -18.86
N ASP A 678 15.73 -12.37 -19.11
CA ASP A 678 16.23 -11.17 -18.46
C ASP A 678 15.20 -10.67 -17.42
N CYS A 679 15.66 -10.37 -16.19
CA CYS A 679 14.79 -9.87 -15.11
C CYS A 679 15.57 -9.04 -14.07
N TYR A 680 14.85 -8.30 -13.22
CA TYR A 680 15.44 -7.47 -12.15
C TYR A 680 15.42 -8.14 -10.77
N PHE A 681 14.58 -9.17 -10.59
CA PHE A 681 14.37 -9.91 -9.34
C PHE A 681 13.89 -11.33 -9.66
N TYR A 682 14.03 -12.25 -8.70
CA TYR A 682 13.66 -13.66 -8.85
C TYR A 682 12.61 -14.10 -7.84
N GLN A 683 11.46 -14.61 -8.32
CA GLN A 683 10.43 -15.22 -7.48
C GLN A 683 10.76 -16.69 -7.19
N ILE A 684 10.76 -17.06 -5.91
CA ILE A 684 10.83 -18.46 -5.47
C ILE A 684 9.56 -19.20 -5.90
N PHE A 685 9.71 -20.26 -6.70
CA PHE A 685 8.66 -21.17 -7.15
C PHE A 685 9.04 -22.63 -6.87
N MET A 686 8.46 -23.21 -5.82
CA MET A 686 8.71 -24.59 -5.41
C MET A 686 7.52 -25.21 -4.70
N ASP A 687 7.40 -26.53 -4.75
CA ASP A 687 6.38 -27.27 -4.00
C ASP A 687 6.77 -27.35 -2.52
N LYS A 688 5.80 -27.13 -1.62
CA LYS A 688 6.04 -27.08 -0.18
C LYS A 688 6.62 -28.40 0.33
N LYS A 689 7.75 -28.32 1.05
CA LYS A 689 8.44 -29.48 1.64
C LYS A 689 8.09 -29.60 3.12
N ASP A 690 7.07 -30.40 3.44
CA ASP A 690 6.51 -30.55 4.80
C ASP A 690 7.51 -31.00 5.88
N LYS A 691 8.69 -31.52 5.47
CA LYS A 691 9.77 -31.92 6.38
C LYS A 691 10.67 -30.78 6.86
N VAL A 692 10.45 -29.54 6.42
CA VAL A 692 11.27 -28.37 6.81
C VAL A 692 10.39 -27.31 7.45
N GLY A 693 10.59 -27.09 8.75
CA GLY A 693 9.78 -26.16 9.55
C GLY A 693 10.10 -24.67 9.34
N VAL A 694 11.38 -24.34 9.12
CA VAL A 694 11.87 -22.99 8.77
C VAL A 694 12.98 -23.16 7.71
N PRO A 695 12.75 -22.78 6.44
CA PRO A 695 13.77 -22.87 5.41
C PRO A 695 14.68 -21.63 5.41
N THR A 696 15.92 -21.81 4.98
CA THR A 696 16.84 -20.70 4.68
C THR A 696 16.61 -20.15 3.27
N SER A 697 16.93 -18.88 3.03
CA SER A 697 16.90 -18.31 1.67
C SER A 697 17.81 -19.06 0.69
N GLN A 698 18.95 -19.58 1.16
CA GLN A 698 19.83 -20.48 0.39
C GLN A 698 19.10 -21.76 -0.05
N GLN A 699 18.38 -22.43 0.85
CA GLN A 699 17.59 -23.62 0.52
C GLN A 699 16.45 -23.29 -0.44
N LEU A 700 15.76 -22.15 -0.25
CA LEU A 700 14.68 -21.71 -1.11
C LEU A 700 15.16 -21.47 -2.56
N ILE A 701 16.27 -20.72 -2.76
CA ILE A 701 16.80 -20.47 -4.10
C ILE A 701 17.34 -21.76 -4.74
N GLU A 702 18.06 -22.61 -3.99
CA GLU A 702 18.49 -23.93 -4.49
C GLU A 702 17.31 -24.78 -4.95
N TRP A 703 16.27 -24.93 -4.13
CA TRP A 703 15.09 -25.74 -4.49
C TRP A 703 14.34 -25.16 -5.68
N SER A 704 14.20 -23.83 -5.77
CA SER A 704 13.54 -23.16 -6.88
C SER A 704 14.30 -23.33 -8.20
N PHE A 705 15.63 -23.14 -8.18
CA PHE A 705 16.50 -23.36 -9.35
C PHE A 705 16.52 -24.82 -9.78
N ILE A 706 16.62 -25.75 -8.83
CA ILE A 706 16.56 -27.20 -9.11
C ILE A 706 15.20 -27.58 -9.68
N ASN A 707 14.10 -27.01 -9.19
CA ASN A 707 12.76 -27.35 -9.68
C ASN A 707 12.54 -26.91 -11.13
N SER A 708 12.85 -25.65 -11.44
CA SER A 708 12.70 -25.06 -12.78
C SER A 708 13.85 -25.35 -13.75
N ASP A 709 14.85 -26.13 -13.33
CA ASP A 709 16.05 -26.47 -14.11
C ASP A 709 16.81 -25.22 -14.61
N LEU A 710 17.01 -24.26 -13.69
CA LEU A 710 17.61 -22.95 -13.96
C LEU A 710 19.07 -22.87 -13.54
N LYS A 711 19.82 -22.02 -14.24
CA LYS A 711 21.14 -21.48 -13.87
C LYS A 711 21.22 -19.98 -14.14
N PHE A 712 22.10 -19.29 -13.41
CA PHE A 712 22.53 -17.93 -13.75
C PHE A 712 23.46 -17.99 -14.97
N ALA A 713 23.07 -17.32 -16.05
CA ALA A 713 23.87 -17.14 -17.26
C ALA A 713 24.76 -15.90 -17.15
N GLU A 714 25.80 -15.82 -17.98
CA GLU A 714 26.81 -14.75 -18.06
C GLU A 714 26.24 -13.33 -17.88
N VAL A 715 26.38 -12.75 -16.68
CA VAL A 715 25.87 -11.40 -16.36
C VAL A 715 26.87 -10.33 -16.81
N THR A 716 27.04 -10.18 -18.12
CA THR A 716 27.93 -9.17 -18.74
C THR A 716 27.67 -7.76 -18.19
N CYS A 717 28.50 -7.27 -17.27
CA CYS A 717 28.38 -5.93 -16.71
C CYS A 717 29.30 -4.95 -17.47
N LEU A 718 28.80 -3.76 -17.81
CA LEU A 718 29.61 -2.78 -18.56
C LEU A 718 30.66 -2.12 -17.65
N TYR A 719 31.91 -2.50 -17.89
CA TYR A 719 33.17 -1.99 -17.32
C TYR A 719 33.52 -2.47 -15.89
N VAL A 720 34.84 -2.61 -15.67
CA VAL A 720 35.53 -2.85 -14.38
C VAL A 720 35.55 -4.29 -13.81
N TRP A 721 35.90 -5.31 -14.62
CA TRP A 721 36.61 -6.51 -14.09
C TRP A 721 37.60 -7.21 -15.09
N LEU A 722 38.16 -6.46 -16.05
CA LEU A 722 38.92 -7.04 -17.19
C LEU A 722 40.28 -7.72 -16.87
N ALA A 723 40.78 -7.65 -15.63
CA ALA A 723 42.16 -8.09 -15.32
C ALA A 723 42.28 -9.48 -14.66
N VAL A 724 41.25 -9.99 -13.97
CA VAL A 724 41.35 -11.21 -13.14
C VAL A 724 40.46 -12.35 -13.63
N CYS A 725 39.17 -12.11 -13.89
CA CYS A 725 38.28 -13.18 -14.37
C CYS A 725 38.65 -13.67 -15.78
N GLN A 726 39.21 -12.80 -16.62
CA GLN A 726 39.68 -13.17 -17.96
C GLN A 726 40.92 -14.10 -17.94
N TRP A 727 41.53 -14.33 -16.77
CA TRP A 727 42.59 -15.34 -16.56
C TRP A 727 42.08 -16.64 -15.89
N LEU A 728 40.79 -16.70 -15.52
CA LEU A 728 40.16 -17.82 -14.80
C LEU A 728 38.92 -18.39 -15.49
N GLY A 729 38.39 -17.73 -16.53
CA GLY A 729 37.31 -18.24 -17.38
C GLY A 729 35.93 -18.35 -16.73
N CYS A 730 35.74 -17.80 -15.52
CA CYS A 730 34.49 -17.92 -14.76
C CYS A 730 33.43 -16.91 -15.26
N SER A 731 32.16 -17.32 -15.28
CA SER A 731 31.03 -16.42 -15.54
C SER A 731 30.93 -15.29 -14.52
N GLU A 732 30.59 -14.10 -15.02
CA GLU A 732 30.25 -12.95 -14.19
C GLU A 732 28.94 -13.19 -13.43
N ALA A 733 28.99 -13.06 -12.11
CA ALA A 733 27.85 -13.20 -11.21
C ALA A 733 27.03 -11.90 -11.14
N PRO A 734 25.72 -11.97 -10.81
CA PRO A 734 24.91 -10.76 -10.62
C PRO A 734 25.49 -9.88 -9.52
N SER A 735 25.63 -8.58 -9.80
CA SER A 735 26.11 -7.59 -8.81
C SER A 735 25.08 -7.35 -7.71
N CYS A 736 23.79 -7.36 -8.07
CA CYS A 736 22.64 -7.27 -7.18
C CYS A 736 21.66 -8.44 -7.46
N LEU A 737 21.18 -9.10 -6.42
CA LEU A 737 20.22 -10.20 -6.48
C LEU A 737 19.07 -9.94 -5.51
N ILE A 738 17.90 -9.59 -6.07
CA ILE A 738 16.65 -9.42 -5.33
C ILE A 738 15.84 -10.71 -5.45
N ILE A 739 15.43 -11.29 -4.31
CA ILE A 739 14.67 -12.55 -4.25
C ILE A 739 13.33 -12.30 -3.56
N GLN A 740 12.22 -12.51 -4.27
CA GLN A 740 10.88 -12.49 -3.67
C GLN A 740 10.59 -13.83 -2.98
N MET A 741 10.04 -13.76 -1.77
CA MET A 741 9.72 -14.92 -0.94
C MET A 741 8.46 -15.67 -1.44
N PRO A 742 8.28 -16.96 -1.13
CA PRO A 742 7.12 -17.74 -1.57
C PRO A 742 5.84 -17.35 -0.81
N ARG A 743 5.14 -16.34 -1.35
CA ARG A 743 3.82 -15.83 -0.92
C ARG A 743 2.81 -15.94 -2.07
N PHE A 744 1.53 -15.95 -1.74
CA PHE A 744 0.43 -15.96 -2.72
C PHE A 744 -0.69 -15.03 -2.24
N GLY A 745 -0.67 -13.77 -2.69
CA GLY A 745 -1.55 -12.73 -2.15
C GLY A 745 -1.18 -12.32 -0.71
N LYS A 746 -2.08 -11.58 -0.06
CA LYS A 746 -1.83 -11.01 1.28
C LYS A 746 -1.87 -12.06 2.40
N ASP A 747 -2.78 -13.03 2.32
CA ASP A 747 -3.06 -13.97 3.42
C ASP A 747 -2.17 -15.22 3.43
N PHE A 748 -1.67 -15.68 2.27
CA PHE A 748 -0.94 -16.94 2.18
C PHE A 748 0.58 -16.76 2.17
N LYS A 749 1.22 -17.18 3.26
CA LYS A 749 2.68 -17.39 3.38
C LYS A 749 2.96 -18.89 3.32
N MET A 750 3.86 -19.36 2.44
CA MET A 750 4.15 -20.80 2.34
C MET A 750 4.78 -21.37 3.63
N PHE A 751 5.56 -20.55 4.33
CA PHE A 751 6.24 -20.87 5.58
C PHE A 751 5.98 -19.77 6.63
N ASN A 752 5.76 -20.14 7.89
CA ASN A 752 5.43 -19.20 8.96
C ASN A 752 6.64 -18.36 9.43
N LYS A 753 7.86 -18.88 9.25
CA LYS A 753 9.11 -18.13 9.35
C LYS A 753 10.01 -18.53 8.18
N ILE A 754 10.84 -17.61 7.71
CA ILE A 754 11.94 -17.86 6.76
C ILE A 754 13.23 -17.32 7.40
N PHE A 755 14.34 -18.04 7.25
CA PHE A 755 15.65 -17.57 7.70
C PHE A 755 16.39 -16.88 6.54
N PRO A 756 16.55 -15.54 6.55
CA PRO A 756 17.35 -14.86 5.53
C PRO A 756 18.84 -15.11 5.80
N SER A 757 19.47 -15.94 4.98
CA SER A 757 20.91 -16.22 5.08
C SER A 757 21.72 -14.94 4.97
N LEU A 758 22.66 -14.69 5.89
CA LEU A 758 23.53 -13.52 5.84
C LEU A 758 24.48 -13.50 4.62
N GLU A 759 24.79 -14.69 4.09
CA GLU A 759 25.47 -14.89 2.81
C GLU A 759 24.71 -15.93 1.97
N LEU A 760 24.66 -15.73 0.66
CA LEU A 760 24.32 -16.76 -0.33
C LEU A 760 25.57 -17.26 -1.05
N ASP A 761 25.56 -18.55 -1.38
CA ASP A 761 26.59 -19.26 -2.14
C ASP A 761 26.00 -19.70 -3.48
N ILE A 762 26.38 -19.02 -4.55
CA ILE A 762 25.77 -19.17 -5.89
C ILE A 762 26.65 -19.95 -6.88
N THR A 763 27.83 -20.44 -6.47
CA THR A 763 28.75 -21.22 -7.32
C THR A 763 28.09 -22.43 -7.99
N ASP A 764 27.19 -23.13 -7.29
CA ASP A 764 26.47 -24.30 -7.85
C ASP A 764 25.27 -23.92 -8.75
N LEU A 765 24.89 -22.63 -8.74
CA LEU A 765 23.78 -22.07 -9.52
C LEU A 765 24.23 -21.35 -10.80
N LEU A 766 25.52 -21.04 -10.94
CA LEU A 766 26.10 -20.40 -12.12
C LEU A 766 26.38 -21.40 -13.26
N GLU A 767 26.23 -20.94 -14.51
CA GLU A 767 26.84 -21.57 -15.69
C GLU A 767 28.38 -21.37 -15.68
N ASP A 768 29.09 -22.18 -16.47
CA ASP A 768 30.54 -22.13 -16.79
C ASP A 768 31.55 -21.92 -15.63
N THR A 769 31.09 -22.06 -14.38
CA THR A 769 31.91 -21.89 -13.17
C THR A 769 32.50 -23.23 -12.75
N PRO A 770 33.82 -23.34 -12.48
CA PRO A 770 34.44 -24.60 -12.06
C PRO A 770 33.99 -24.97 -10.63
N ARG A 771 33.42 -26.16 -10.47
CA ARG A 771 32.83 -26.62 -9.20
C ARG A 771 33.54 -27.82 -8.60
N GLU A 772 33.38 -27.97 -7.29
CA GLU A 772 33.99 -29.06 -6.51
C GLU A 772 33.14 -30.35 -6.54
N CYS A 773 33.78 -31.49 -6.81
CA CYS A 773 33.20 -32.81 -6.74
C CYS A 773 32.89 -33.21 -5.29
N ARG A 774 31.62 -33.46 -4.98
CA ARG A 774 31.10 -33.81 -3.64
C ARG A 774 31.63 -35.11 -3.01
N ILE A 775 32.49 -35.86 -3.72
CA ILE A 775 33.07 -37.13 -3.26
C ILE A 775 34.59 -37.03 -3.01
N CYS A 776 35.34 -36.25 -3.80
CA CYS A 776 36.80 -36.29 -3.79
C CYS A 776 37.50 -34.92 -3.84
N GLY A 777 36.77 -33.81 -3.83
CA GLY A 777 37.35 -32.46 -3.87
C GLY A 777 38.00 -32.06 -5.20
N GLY A 778 37.99 -32.94 -6.22
CA GLY A 778 38.47 -32.61 -7.57
C GLY A 778 37.45 -31.84 -8.40
N LEU A 779 37.83 -31.42 -9.62
CA LEU A 779 36.95 -30.72 -10.56
C LEU A 779 35.72 -31.57 -10.93
N ALA A 780 34.51 -31.03 -10.74
CA ALA A 780 33.28 -31.62 -11.22
C ALA A 780 33.07 -31.37 -12.72
N LEU A 781 32.63 -32.41 -13.43
CA LEU A 781 32.31 -32.39 -14.87
C LEU A 781 30.86 -32.81 -15.15
N TYR A 782 30.14 -33.25 -14.12
CA TYR A 782 28.76 -33.74 -14.19
C TYR A 782 27.95 -33.23 -12.99
N GLU A 783 26.67 -32.93 -13.20
CA GLU A 783 25.69 -32.72 -12.13
C GLU A 783 24.47 -33.63 -12.31
N CYS A 784 23.81 -34.01 -11.22
CA CYS A 784 22.63 -34.87 -11.27
C CYS A 784 21.52 -34.38 -10.34
N ARG A 785 20.44 -33.88 -10.94
CA ARG A 785 19.22 -33.42 -10.27
C ARG A 785 18.57 -34.52 -9.43
N GLU A 786 18.44 -35.72 -9.98
CA GLU A 786 17.82 -36.87 -9.29
C GLU A 786 18.62 -37.34 -8.07
N CYS A 787 19.94 -37.13 -8.04
CA CYS A 787 20.72 -37.38 -6.84
C CYS A 787 20.44 -36.39 -5.71
N TYR A 788 19.81 -35.22 -5.93
CA TYR A 788 19.69 -34.17 -4.91
C TYR A 788 18.98 -34.64 -3.63
N GLU A 789 17.92 -35.44 -3.79
CA GLU A 789 17.13 -36.04 -2.70
C GLU A 789 17.86 -37.19 -1.99
N ASP A 790 19.00 -37.64 -2.53
CA ASP A 790 19.83 -38.69 -1.94
C ASP A 790 20.59 -38.14 -0.72
N GLY A 791 20.07 -38.46 0.47
CA GLY A 791 20.68 -38.10 1.75
C GLY A 791 22.02 -38.79 2.01
N ASP A 792 22.31 -39.91 1.35
CA ASP A 792 23.54 -40.68 1.55
C ASP A 792 24.78 -39.96 0.96
N ILE A 793 24.56 -38.96 0.09
CA ILE A 793 25.62 -38.18 -0.58
C ILE A 793 25.48 -36.69 -0.25
N THR A 794 26.10 -36.22 0.84
CA THR A 794 26.12 -34.80 1.22
C THR A 794 24.71 -34.16 1.19
N ALA A 795 23.86 -34.56 2.14
CA ALA A 795 22.46 -34.16 2.22
C ALA A 795 22.25 -32.65 2.04
N GLY A 796 21.15 -32.26 1.39
CA GLY A 796 20.75 -30.86 1.18
C GLY A 796 21.52 -30.07 0.12
N LYS A 797 22.69 -30.54 -0.37
CA LYS A 797 23.51 -29.82 -1.37
C LYS A 797 23.32 -30.31 -2.80
N ILE A 798 23.55 -29.43 -3.78
CA ILE A 798 23.65 -29.79 -5.21
C ILE A 798 24.75 -30.85 -5.42
N LYS A 799 24.40 -31.87 -6.23
CA LYS A 799 25.18 -33.09 -6.42
C LYS A 799 25.94 -33.01 -7.73
N GLN A 800 27.25 -32.86 -7.62
CA GLN A 800 28.14 -32.72 -8.76
C GLN A 800 29.43 -33.51 -8.55
N PHE A 801 29.95 -34.06 -9.64
CA PHE A 801 30.91 -35.15 -9.62
C PHE A 801 31.97 -34.98 -10.71
N CYS A 802 33.22 -35.33 -10.41
CA CYS A 802 34.21 -35.62 -11.45
C CYS A 802 33.80 -36.92 -12.18
N GLU A 803 34.31 -37.14 -13.40
CA GLU A 803 33.92 -38.29 -14.24
C GLU A 803 33.99 -39.64 -13.50
N LYS A 804 35.10 -39.91 -12.79
CA LYS A 804 35.30 -41.16 -12.03
C LYS A 804 34.26 -41.33 -10.91
N CYS A 805 34.01 -40.28 -10.13
CA CYS A 805 33.03 -40.31 -9.05
C CYS A 805 31.60 -40.40 -9.59
N ASN A 806 31.31 -39.76 -10.73
CA ASN A 806 30.03 -39.87 -11.42
C ASN A 806 29.73 -41.34 -11.77
N THR A 807 30.68 -42.05 -12.39
CA THR A 807 30.52 -43.48 -12.69
C THR A 807 30.26 -44.31 -11.42
N GLN A 808 31.05 -44.12 -10.35
CA GLN A 808 30.89 -44.91 -9.13
C GLN A 808 29.55 -44.66 -8.41
N VAL A 809 29.10 -43.41 -8.35
CA VAL A 809 27.80 -43.04 -7.74
C VAL A 809 26.63 -43.69 -8.47
N HIS A 810 26.68 -43.73 -9.81
CA HIS A 810 25.61 -44.25 -10.67
C HIS A 810 25.74 -45.75 -10.99
N LEU A 811 26.81 -46.44 -10.57
CA LEU A 811 26.84 -47.91 -10.52
C LEU A 811 25.93 -48.47 -9.41
N HIS A 812 25.58 -47.65 -8.41
CA HIS A 812 24.72 -48.07 -7.30
C HIS A 812 23.28 -48.37 -7.76
N PRO A 813 22.66 -49.50 -7.36
CA PRO A 813 21.34 -49.90 -7.87
C PRO A 813 20.23 -48.85 -7.75
N ARG A 814 20.19 -48.09 -6.65
CA ARG A 814 19.20 -47.00 -6.44
C ARG A 814 19.38 -45.80 -7.41
N ARG A 815 20.59 -45.61 -7.96
CA ARG A 815 20.98 -44.42 -8.74
C ARG A 815 21.28 -44.73 -10.21
N LYS A 816 21.29 -46.00 -10.61
CA LYS A 816 21.63 -46.46 -11.98
C LYS A 816 20.67 -45.96 -13.07
N ALA A 817 19.45 -45.56 -12.71
CA ALA A 817 18.48 -45.00 -13.63
C ALA A 817 18.64 -43.47 -13.82
N HIS A 818 19.39 -42.78 -12.96
CA HIS A 818 19.41 -41.32 -12.94
C HIS A 818 20.10 -40.73 -14.17
N ARG A 819 19.56 -39.61 -14.66
CA ARG A 819 20.14 -38.80 -15.73
C ARG A 819 21.06 -37.73 -15.14
N HIS A 820 22.35 -37.83 -15.45
CA HIS A 820 23.34 -36.81 -15.10
C HIS A 820 23.67 -35.93 -16.33
N GLY A 821 23.62 -34.61 -16.16
CA GLY A 821 24.07 -33.64 -17.15
C GLY A 821 25.60 -33.51 -17.12
N LYS A 822 26.21 -33.09 -18.24
CA LYS A 822 27.58 -32.55 -18.21
C LYS A 822 27.52 -31.09 -17.79
N LEU A 823 28.42 -30.70 -16.89
CA LEU A 823 28.71 -29.30 -16.63
C LEU A 823 29.49 -28.72 -17.80
N SER A 824 29.20 -27.47 -18.15
CA SER A 824 30.10 -26.68 -18.98
C SER A 824 31.22 -26.12 -18.11
N VAL A 825 32.46 -26.23 -18.60
CA VAL A 825 33.68 -25.86 -17.87
C VAL A 825 34.69 -25.31 -18.89
N PRO A 826 35.34 -24.15 -18.63
CA PRO A 826 36.38 -23.58 -19.49
C PRO A 826 37.47 -24.59 -19.85
N LYS A 827 37.93 -24.56 -21.11
CA LYS A 827 38.80 -25.61 -21.69
C LYS A 827 40.19 -25.63 -21.04
N GLU A 828 40.66 -24.45 -20.68
CA GLU A 828 41.92 -24.18 -19.99
C GLU A 828 41.99 -24.94 -18.65
N LEU A 829 40.84 -25.14 -18.01
CA LEU A 829 40.70 -25.85 -16.73
C LEU A 829 40.60 -27.38 -16.90
N GLN A 830 40.34 -27.87 -18.12
CA GLN A 830 40.29 -29.30 -18.44
C GLN A 830 41.68 -29.88 -18.75
N GLU A 831 42.58 -29.05 -19.27
CA GLU A 831 43.96 -29.44 -19.63
C GLU A 831 44.98 -29.16 -18.52
N GLY A 832 44.73 -28.17 -17.65
CA GLY A 832 45.59 -27.81 -16.53
C GLY A 832 45.50 -28.78 -15.34
N VAL A 833 46.64 -29.29 -14.86
CA VAL A 833 46.68 -30.12 -13.65
C VAL A 833 46.58 -29.23 -12.41
N TRP A 834 45.36 -29.00 -11.92
CA TRP A 834 45.07 -28.26 -10.68
C TRP A 834 45.67 -28.94 -9.43
N ARG A 835 46.95 -28.65 -9.16
CA ARG A 835 47.65 -29.05 -7.94
C ARG A 835 47.68 -27.88 -6.97
N GLN A 836 46.91 -28.02 -5.88
CA GLN A 836 46.85 -27.10 -4.73
C GLN A 836 46.24 -25.72 -5.02
N GLY A 837 44.90 -25.68 -5.01
CA GLY A 837 44.09 -24.47 -4.92
C GLY A 837 42.64 -24.84 -4.64
N SER A 838 41.96 -24.12 -3.75
CA SER A 838 40.52 -24.27 -3.53
C SER A 838 39.76 -23.61 -4.68
N PHE A 839 38.68 -24.24 -5.17
CA PHE A 839 37.81 -23.62 -6.17
C PHE A 839 37.26 -22.27 -5.66
N PRO A 840 37.29 -21.20 -6.47
CA PRO A 840 36.76 -19.90 -6.08
C PRO A 840 35.25 -19.98 -5.87
N ARG A 841 34.78 -19.50 -4.71
CA ARG A 841 33.35 -19.55 -4.35
C ARG A 841 32.74 -18.16 -4.53
N GLN A 842 31.74 -18.05 -5.39
CA GLN A 842 31.01 -16.80 -5.65
C GLN A 842 29.93 -16.66 -4.58
N ARG A 843 30.11 -15.69 -3.68
CA ARG A 843 29.16 -15.39 -2.59
C ARG A 843 28.55 -14.00 -2.75
N MET A 844 27.33 -13.84 -2.26
CA MET A 844 26.64 -12.56 -2.14
C MET A 844 26.26 -12.31 -0.69
N GLU A 845 26.40 -11.08 -0.20
CA GLU A 845 26.01 -10.71 1.17
C GLU A 845 24.60 -10.12 1.21
N LEU A 846 23.85 -10.43 2.26
CA LEU A 846 22.54 -9.83 2.52
C LEU A 846 22.71 -8.39 3.01
N PHE A 847 22.18 -7.42 2.26
CA PHE A 847 22.23 -5.99 2.65
C PHE A 847 20.87 -5.44 3.08
N ALA A 848 19.75 -5.98 2.57
CA ALA A 848 18.42 -5.57 3.00
C ALA A 848 17.37 -6.68 2.96
N VAL A 849 16.35 -6.58 3.81
CA VAL A 849 15.12 -7.38 3.77
C VAL A 849 13.92 -6.44 3.84
N LEU A 850 13.11 -6.43 2.78
CA LEU A 850 11.84 -5.71 2.72
C LEU A 850 10.73 -6.66 3.19
N CYS A 851 9.87 -6.18 4.08
CA CYS A 851 8.86 -6.98 4.79
C CYS A 851 7.45 -6.40 4.65
N ILE A 852 6.45 -7.28 4.64
CA ILE A 852 5.02 -6.93 4.76
C ILE A 852 4.28 -7.94 5.64
N GLU A 853 3.52 -7.40 6.58
CA GLU A 853 2.65 -8.18 7.48
C GLU A 853 1.25 -8.34 6.87
N THR A 854 0.62 -7.24 6.41
CA THR A 854 -0.69 -7.22 5.73
C THR A 854 -0.74 -6.26 4.54
N SER A 855 -0.59 -4.95 4.80
CA SER A 855 -0.72 -3.85 3.82
C SER A 855 0.18 -2.64 4.16
N HIS A 856 1.35 -2.91 4.75
CA HIS A 856 2.33 -1.88 5.08
C HIS A 856 3.75 -2.43 4.96
N TYR A 857 4.48 -1.91 3.98
CA TYR A 857 5.84 -2.30 3.64
C TYR A 857 6.88 -1.57 4.50
N VAL A 858 7.75 -2.33 5.17
CA VAL A 858 8.83 -1.84 6.03
C VAL A 858 10.18 -2.43 5.61
N ALA A 859 11.28 -1.79 5.98
CA ALA A 859 12.63 -2.22 5.61
C ALA A 859 13.49 -2.60 6.81
N PHE A 860 14.29 -3.65 6.64
CA PHE A 860 15.47 -3.94 7.45
C PHE A 860 16.71 -3.75 6.57
N VAL A 861 17.69 -2.97 7.02
CA VAL A 861 18.93 -2.72 6.28
C VAL A 861 20.15 -2.98 7.16
N LYS A 862 21.15 -3.65 6.58
CA LYS A 862 22.44 -3.93 7.20
C LYS A 862 23.43 -2.82 6.85
N TYR A 863 23.93 -2.08 7.84
CA TYR A 863 24.77 -0.88 7.62
C TYR A 863 26.28 -1.10 7.83
N GLY A 864 26.69 -2.33 8.17
CA GLY A 864 28.08 -2.70 8.38
C GLY A 864 28.26 -4.21 8.55
N HIS A 865 29.51 -4.65 8.71
CA HIS A 865 29.85 -6.08 8.72
C HIS A 865 29.41 -6.82 9.99
N GLN A 866 29.28 -6.12 11.12
CA GLN A 866 28.94 -6.70 12.43
C GLN A 866 27.56 -7.35 12.42
N ASP A 867 27.39 -8.46 13.15
CA ASP A 867 26.13 -9.21 13.18
C ASP A 867 24.93 -8.37 13.66
N SER A 868 25.19 -7.43 14.59
CA SER A 868 24.20 -6.51 15.16
C SER A 868 24.01 -5.21 14.37
N ALA A 869 24.65 -5.05 13.21
CA ALA A 869 24.58 -3.83 12.41
C ALA A 869 23.30 -3.75 11.56
N TRP A 870 22.14 -3.82 12.23
CA TRP A 870 20.80 -3.77 11.62
C TRP A 870 20.04 -2.51 12.02
N LEU A 871 19.38 -1.91 11.04
CA LEU A 871 18.39 -0.85 11.19
C LEU A 871 17.03 -1.33 10.69
N PHE A 872 15.99 -0.97 11.44
CA PHE A 872 14.59 -1.05 11.02
C PHE A 872 14.11 0.34 10.59
N PHE A 873 13.41 0.41 9.46
CA PHE A 873 12.81 1.63 8.92
C PHE A 873 11.32 1.42 8.64
N ASP A 874 10.53 2.39 9.07
CA ASP A 874 9.09 2.50 8.80
C ASP A 874 8.77 3.95 8.38
N SER A 875 8.18 4.11 7.19
CA SER A 875 7.89 5.43 6.60
C SER A 875 6.69 6.14 7.22
N MET A 876 5.89 5.43 8.03
CA MET A 876 4.65 5.91 8.65
C MET A 876 4.57 5.56 10.15
N ALA A 877 5.73 5.48 10.82
CA ALA A 877 5.89 5.02 12.20
C ALA A 877 5.13 5.83 13.27
N ASP A 878 4.78 7.08 12.97
CA ASP A 878 4.11 8.03 13.86
C ASP A 878 3.39 9.10 13.00
N ARG A 879 2.43 9.86 13.57
CA ARG A 879 1.65 10.86 12.82
C ARG A 879 1.38 12.11 13.67
N ASP A 880 1.62 13.29 13.08
CA ASP A 880 1.27 14.58 13.67
C ASP A 880 0.08 15.21 12.95
N GLY A 881 -0.98 15.51 13.70
CA GLY A 881 -2.27 16.02 13.20
C GLY A 881 -3.29 14.95 12.78
N GLY A 882 -4.55 15.39 12.64
CA GLY A 882 -5.70 14.56 12.21
C GLY A 882 -5.77 14.41 10.68
N GLN A 883 -6.94 14.67 10.07
CA GLN A 883 -7.12 14.59 8.59
C GLN A 883 -6.05 15.38 7.82
N ASN A 884 -5.77 16.63 8.24
CA ASN A 884 -4.72 17.49 7.69
C ASN A 884 -3.29 17.19 8.20
N GLY A 885 -3.09 16.05 8.88
CA GLY A 885 -1.83 15.64 9.50
C GLY A 885 -0.91 14.84 8.58
N PHE A 886 0.38 14.89 8.88
CA PHE A 886 1.46 14.25 8.12
C PHE A 886 2.14 13.14 8.93
N ASN A 887 2.71 12.16 8.24
CA ASN A 887 3.42 11.05 8.88
C ASN A 887 4.86 11.47 9.24
N ILE A 888 5.39 10.90 10.32
CA ILE A 888 6.77 11.05 10.77
C ILE A 888 7.46 9.69 10.60
N PRO A 889 8.44 9.56 9.70
CA PRO A 889 9.16 8.31 9.50
C PRO A 889 10.15 8.08 10.65
N GLN A 890 10.47 6.82 10.94
CA GLN A 890 11.43 6.45 11.97
C GLN A 890 12.43 5.42 11.46
N VAL A 891 13.69 5.61 11.83
CA VAL A 891 14.77 4.62 11.69
C VAL A 891 15.28 4.27 13.08
N SER A 892 15.23 3.00 13.46
CA SER A 892 15.64 2.52 14.79
C SER A 892 16.63 1.36 14.68
N PRO A 893 17.69 1.31 15.52
CA PRO A 893 18.54 0.13 15.62
C PRO A 893 17.75 -1.08 16.11
N CYS A 894 17.95 -2.23 15.46
CA CYS A 894 17.35 -3.51 15.85
C CYS A 894 18.43 -4.60 16.02
N PRO A 895 19.42 -4.42 16.92
CA PRO A 895 20.54 -5.34 17.11
C PRO A 895 20.08 -6.75 17.55
N GLU A 896 18.87 -6.91 18.07
CA GLU A 896 18.27 -8.20 18.39
C GLU A 896 18.09 -9.11 17.15
N VAL A 897 17.93 -8.53 15.95
CA VAL A 897 17.96 -9.27 14.67
C VAL A 897 19.26 -10.09 14.56
N GLY A 898 20.40 -9.48 14.91
CA GLY A 898 21.71 -10.12 14.91
C GLY A 898 21.91 -11.22 15.94
N ALA A 899 21.03 -11.30 16.95
CA ALA A 899 21.01 -12.42 17.91
C ALA A 899 20.18 -13.58 17.35
N TYR A 900 18.99 -13.31 16.81
CA TYR A 900 18.15 -14.36 16.21
C TYR A 900 18.78 -14.97 14.94
N LEU A 901 19.50 -14.19 14.12
CA LEU A 901 20.23 -14.71 12.96
C LEU A 901 21.50 -15.51 13.30
N LYS A 902 21.80 -15.73 14.59
CA LYS A 902 22.82 -16.70 15.06
C LYS A 902 22.24 -18.03 15.52
N MET A 903 20.92 -18.09 15.76
CA MET A 903 20.23 -19.32 16.10
C MET A 903 20.06 -20.21 14.86
N THR A 904 19.97 -21.52 15.04
CA THR A 904 19.70 -22.43 13.92
C THR A 904 18.24 -22.34 13.46
N PRO A 905 17.91 -22.71 12.21
CA PRO A 905 16.52 -22.77 11.75
C PRO A 905 15.63 -23.70 12.59
N GLU A 906 16.20 -24.74 13.21
CA GLU A 906 15.51 -25.66 14.11
C GLU A 906 15.16 -25.00 15.46
N GLU A 907 16.09 -24.24 16.05
CA GLU A 907 15.85 -23.46 17.26
C GLU A 907 14.78 -22.38 17.02
N LEU A 908 14.86 -21.70 15.88
CA LEU A 908 13.87 -20.72 15.44
C LEU A 908 12.54 -21.36 15.05
N HIS A 909 12.51 -22.63 14.66
CA HIS A 909 11.26 -23.37 14.44
C HIS A 909 10.52 -23.60 15.76
N ALA A 910 11.25 -24.04 16.80
CA ALA A 910 10.71 -24.32 18.13
C ALA A 910 10.21 -23.07 18.89
N LEU A 911 10.73 -21.88 18.57
CA LEU A 911 10.30 -20.62 19.20
C LEU A 911 8.91 -20.17 18.73
N ASP A 912 8.03 -19.77 19.65
CA ASP A 912 6.76 -19.10 19.31
C ASP A 912 7.06 -17.73 18.65
N PRO A 913 6.51 -17.41 17.46
CA PRO A 913 6.57 -16.06 16.87
C PRO A 913 6.25 -14.91 17.83
N LYS A 914 5.39 -15.11 18.84
CA LYS A 914 5.02 -14.11 19.86
C LYS A 914 6.10 -13.88 20.92
N SER A 915 7.06 -14.80 21.04
CA SER A 915 8.19 -14.70 21.98
C SER A 915 9.43 -14.04 21.37
N ILE A 916 9.46 -13.85 20.04
CA ILE A 916 10.54 -13.16 19.34
C ILE A 916 10.48 -11.67 19.70
N GLN A 917 11.57 -11.15 20.25
CA GLN A 917 11.67 -9.79 20.76
C GLN A 917 11.88 -8.76 19.63
N GLY A 918 11.44 -7.53 19.89
CA GLY A 918 11.70 -6.37 19.03
C GLY A 918 11.19 -6.55 17.60
N GLN A 919 11.93 -6.01 16.63
CA GLN A 919 11.53 -6.04 15.22
C GLN A 919 11.90 -7.37 14.53
N ALA A 920 12.70 -8.23 15.17
CA ALA A 920 13.11 -9.53 14.60
C ALA A 920 11.94 -10.45 14.26
N ARG A 921 10.77 -10.31 14.92
CA ARG A 921 9.53 -11.00 14.53
C ARG A 921 9.17 -10.70 13.06
N ARG A 922 9.22 -9.43 12.66
CA ARG A 922 8.83 -9.00 11.30
C ARG A 922 9.87 -9.43 10.26
N LEU A 923 11.17 -9.37 10.58
CA LEU A 923 12.20 -9.88 9.67
C LEU A 923 12.05 -11.39 9.39
N LEU A 924 11.69 -12.20 10.39
CA LEU A 924 11.58 -13.66 10.23
C LEU A 924 10.21 -14.12 9.69
N CYS A 925 9.11 -13.46 10.08
CA CYS A 925 7.74 -13.86 9.74
C CYS A 925 7.13 -13.05 8.58
N ASP A 926 7.66 -11.86 8.31
CA ASP A 926 7.09 -10.88 7.37
C ASP A 926 7.98 -10.56 6.16
N ALA A 927 9.13 -11.24 5.99
CA ALA A 927 9.99 -11.13 4.80
C ALA A 927 9.23 -11.29 3.47
N TYR A 928 9.42 -10.34 2.57
CA TYR A 928 8.79 -10.25 1.24
C TYR A 928 9.85 -10.29 0.13
N MET A 929 10.86 -9.41 0.20
CA MET A 929 12.04 -9.47 -0.66
C MET A 929 13.32 -9.50 0.19
N CYS A 930 14.24 -10.41 -0.13
CA CYS A 930 15.62 -10.37 0.38
C CYS A 930 16.55 -9.85 -0.71
N MET A 931 17.41 -8.88 -0.38
CA MET A 931 18.29 -8.21 -1.33
C MET A 931 19.76 -8.47 -1.00
N TYR A 932 20.50 -8.99 -1.98
CA TYR A 932 21.88 -9.41 -1.85
C TYR A 932 22.78 -8.66 -2.83
N GLN A 933 24.01 -8.39 -2.44
CA GLN A 933 25.00 -7.70 -3.27
C GLN A 933 26.32 -8.49 -3.33
N SER A 934 27.12 -8.24 -4.37
CA SER A 934 28.48 -8.76 -4.46
C SER A 934 29.42 -8.03 -3.48
N PRO A 935 30.06 -8.72 -2.50
CA PRO A 935 30.94 -8.08 -1.51
C PRO A 935 32.19 -7.43 -2.13
N THR A 936 32.51 -7.75 -3.39
CA THR A 936 33.64 -7.13 -4.10
C THR A 936 33.25 -5.81 -4.80
N MET A 937 32.00 -5.65 -5.25
CA MET A 937 31.56 -4.59 -6.14
C MET A 937 30.87 -3.43 -5.40
N SER A 938 31.66 -2.58 -4.73
CA SER A 938 31.22 -1.22 -4.36
C SER A 938 31.80 -0.22 -5.35
N LEU A 939 31.02 0.80 -5.71
CA LEU A 939 31.44 1.85 -6.66
C LEU A 939 32.55 2.75 -6.09
N TYR A 940 32.74 2.73 -4.77
CA TYR A 940 33.58 3.66 -4.01
C TYR A 940 34.68 2.95 -3.18
N LYS A 941 35.25 1.86 -3.70
CA LYS A 941 36.44 1.21 -3.12
C LYS A 941 37.75 1.81 -3.65
#